data_AF-A0A957JHA4-F1
#
_entry.id   AF-A0A957JHA4-F1
#
_cell.length_a   1.000
_cell.length_b   1.000
_cell.length_c   1.000
_cell.angle_alpha   90.00
_cell.angle_beta   90.00
_cell.angle_gamma   90.00
#
_symmetry.space_group_name_H-M   'P 1'
#
loop_
_entity.id
_entity.type
_entity.pdbx_description
1 polymer ?
#
loop_
_entity_poly.entity_id
_entity_poly.type
_entity_poly.pdbx_seq_one_letter_code
_entity_poly.pdbx_strand_id
1 'polypeptide(L)'
;MTSRKQPIRPYLVLLLLLLAAGAARPVLAHANLAQSTPPANAVLARSPVQLELIFTEPVEASFSRVEVLNSQGVRVDNDDARVDAADPTRLTATVRSLPDGVYTVSWRVLSTLDGHTTAGIYPFAVGNVAAADLAAAQASTSVSFSPLEALARWLTYATMLMLVGGVLFVVQVWQPVAPAGALPDKVLWRRMAKIALAGLLLASVIWLLVQAGQATGRVLAFPWEPELWRVLLTTRFGALWLARIGLTLLLLRLLLTGPGRRALWLAFGVGLLLLLTVSLGSHAAAEPEPALPLLADWLHLLVAAVWVGGLAHFVAGMILGRQLDPAGRTRLAAQLIPRFSALALVSVAVLVLTGVYASLLHVGSWAALTTTLYGQTLLIKVTIFLPLVILGAVNLLSTGPQMKRATSATGGDSWLVTRFRQLITSEVTLAAAVVLSVGVLTTLPPAASPELAPLGGKAQVDDLAVTLAITPGRVGINSFLVTVTADGQPLNDARAVELRFTPAQADLPPSEAQLTAQGDGQYSIDGAFLSLPDAWQVQVVVRRSAAFDSFANFDVDLTPAGVTTQRFPWARVIAGLLLLVALSFLWALWPLVASPARRVGLVGVPAGGLALVGLFLFFQAPTIAADNFPLNPVPPNAESLAAGAALYAENCVPCHGVTGAGDGPVGRTLNPPPADLTQHTVPGIHSDGRLYDWITNGFADSVMPAFGDQLSDEQRWHLVNYIRTLATGGEASARGDE
;
A
#
# COMPACT_ATOMS: atom_id res chain seq x y z
N MET A 1 -32.55 -45.56 11.75
CA MET A 1 -31.78 -44.90 10.68
C MET A 1 -31.18 -43.60 11.22
N THR A 2 -29.90 -43.63 11.58
CA THR A 2 -29.17 -42.48 12.14
C THR A 2 -28.63 -41.61 11.00
N SER A 3 -29.24 -40.44 10.80
CA SER A 3 -28.78 -39.44 9.83
C SER A 3 -27.39 -38.93 10.20
N ARG A 4 -26.35 -39.43 9.53
CA ARG A 4 -24.99 -38.90 9.54
C ARG A 4 -25.01 -37.51 8.89
N LYS A 5 -25.11 -36.46 9.71
CA LYS A 5 -24.87 -35.07 9.28
C LYS A 5 -23.41 -34.94 8.86
N GLN A 6 -23.15 -34.80 7.57
CA GLN A 6 -21.80 -34.59 7.05
C GLN A 6 -21.26 -33.23 7.52
N PRO A 7 -20.01 -33.15 8.02
CA PRO A 7 -19.38 -31.87 8.32
C PRO A 7 -19.13 -31.11 7.01
N ILE A 8 -19.38 -29.80 7.01
CA ILE A 8 -18.96 -28.90 5.94
C ILE A 8 -17.44 -29.03 5.82
N ARG A 9 -16.96 -29.45 4.65
CA ARG A 9 -15.56 -29.76 4.41
C ARG A 9 -14.74 -28.45 4.39
N PRO A 10 -13.63 -28.33 5.16
CA PRO A 10 -12.81 -27.12 5.24
C PRO A 10 -12.28 -26.64 3.88
N TYR A 11 -12.20 -27.54 2.90
CA TYR A 11 -11.84 -27.23 1.51
C TYR A 11 -12.81 -26.25 0.83
N LEU A 12 -14.07 -26.16 1.25
CA LEU A 12 -15.04 -25.23 0.65
C LEU A 12 -14.80 -23.78 1.06
N VAL A 13 -14.36 -23.55 2.30
CA VAL A 13 -13.96 -22.22 2.80
C VAL A 13 -12.64 -21.82 2.15
N LEU A 14 -11.69 -22.75 2.06
CA LEU A 14 -10.42 -22.53 1.36
C LEU A 14 -10.63 -22.21 -0.13
N LEU A 15 -11.55 -22.91 -0.81
CA LEU A 15 -11.91 -22.66 -2.20
C LEU A 15 -12.55 -21.27 -2.38
N LEU A 16 -13.45 -20.85 -1.48
CA LEU A 16 -14.04 -19.52 -1.52
C LEU A 16 -13.01 -18.40 -1.26
N LEU A 17 -12.04 -18.64 -0.36
CA LEU A 17 -10.93 -17.71 -0.11
C LEU A 17 -9.97 -17.62 -1.31
N LEU A 18 -9.69 -18.74 -1.97
CA LEU A 18 -8.84 -18.80 -3.18
C LEU A 18 -9.53 -18.15 -4.39
N LEU A 19 -10.84 -18.34 -4.55
CA LEU A 19 -11.63 -17.68 -5.59
C LEU A 19 -11.73 -16.16 -5.38
N ALA A 20 -11.81 -15.71 -4.13
CA ALA A 20 -11.77 -14.28 -3.81
C ALA A 20 -10.38 -13.65 -4.02
N ALA A 21 -9.30 -14.40 -3.78
CA ALA A 21 -7.92 -13.95 -4.03
C ALA A 21 -7.57 -13.93 -5.53
N GLY A 22 -8.11 -14.84 -6.33
CA GLY A 22 -7.87 -14.90 -7.79
C GLY A 22 -8.54 -13.78 -8.60
N ALA A 23 -9.42 -12.99 -7.98
CA ALA A 23 -10.05 -11.82 -8.60
C ALA A 23 -9.30 -10.50 -8.30
N ALA A 24 -8.24 -10.53 -7.48
CA ALA A 24 -7.46 -9.35 -7.14
C ALA A 24 -6.49 -9.02 -8.28
N ARG A 25 -6.81 -8.00 -9.07
CA ARG A 25 -5.88 -7.40 -10.03
C ARG A 25 -4.79 -6.63 -9.26
N PRO A 26 -3.55 -6.60 -9.76
CA PRO A 26 -2.54 -5.74 -9.21
C PRO A 26 -2.94 -4.28 -9.28
N VAL A 27 -2.56 -3.55 -8.25
CA VAL A 27 -3.02 -2.21 -7.97
C VAL A 27 -1.82 -1.49 -7.38
N LEU A 28 -1.57 -0.23 -7.67
CA LEU A 28 -0.63 0.57 -6.88
C LEU A 28 -1.44 1.24 -5.76
N ALA A 29 -0.79 1.62 -4.65
CA ALA A 29 -1.46 2.38 -3.58
C ALA A 29 -1.02 3.85 -3.59
N HIS A 30 -2.02 4.74 -3.68
CA HIS A 30 -2.03 6.21 -3.66
C HIS A 30 -1.83 6.88 -5.03
N ALA A 31 -2.86 7.60 -5.47
CA ALA A 31 -2.82 8.48 -6.64
C ALA A 31 -2.02 9.76 -6.34
N ASN A 32 -0.70 9.70 -6.46
CA ASN A 32 0.16 10.87 -6.33
C ASN A 32 0.25 11.61 -7.67
N LEU A 33 0.38 12.93 -7.65
CA LEU A 33 0.59 13.70 -8.88
C LEU A 33 1.94 13.31 -9.49
N ALA A 34 1.92 12.73 -10.69
CA ALA A 34 3.10 12.34 -11.44
C ALA A 34 3.55 13.47 -12.38
N GLN A 35 2.60 14.13 -13.03
CA GLN A 35 2.87 15.20 -14.00
C GLN A 35 1.74 16.23 -13.99
N SER A 36 2.06 17.49 -14.31
CA SER A 36 1.06 18.53 -14.54
C SER A 36 1.40 19.43 -15.73
N THR A 37 0.36 19.93 -16.38
CA THR A 37 0.40 20.97 -17.40
C THR A 37 -0.63 22.04 -16.99
N PRO A 38 -0.24 23.29 -16.71
CA PRO A 38 1.12 23.79 -16.65
C PRO A 38 1.97 23.07 -15.59
N PRO A 39 3.29 22.94 -15.82
CA PRO A 39 4.19 22.44 -14.78
C PRO A 39 4.14 23.34 -13.55
N ALA A 40 4.39 22.74 -12.38
CA ALA A 40 4.60 23.53 -11.17
C ALA A 40 5.71 24.57 -11.38
N ASN A 41 5.48 25.78 -10.87
CA ASN A 41 6.34 26.95 -11.01
C ASN A 41 6.57 27.45 -12.45
N ALA A 42 5.79 26.98 -13.43
CA ALA A 42 5.92 27.47 -14.80
C ALA A 42 5.52 28.96 -14.92
N VAL A 43 6.27 29.73 -15.70
CA VAL A 43 5.91 31.09 -16.12
C VAL A 43 5.46 31.05 -17.57
N LEU A 44 4.18 31.23 -17.81
CA LEU A 44 3.58 31.13 -19.13
C LEU A 44 3.50 32.50 -19.79
N ALA A 45 3.94 32.62 -21.04
CA ALA A 45 3.80 33.86 -21.81
C ALA A 45 2.34 34.26 -22.07
N ARG A 46 1.41 33.28 -22.04
CA ARG A 46 -0.02 33.46 -22.27
C ARG A 46 -0.83 32.55 -21.36
N SER A 47 -2.07 32.92 -21.10
CA SER A 47 -3.00 32.08 -20.35
C SER A 47 -3.11 30.68 -20.98
N PRO A 48 -3.03 29.60 -20.20
CA PRO A 48 -3.40 28.28 -20.67
C PRO A 48 -4.91 28.24 -20.93
N VAL A 49 -5.35 27.31 -21.78
CA VAL A 49 -6.78 27.07 -22.05
C VAL A 49 -7.31 25.94 -21.16
N GLN A 50 -6.43 25.04 -20.76
CA GLN A 50 -6.74 23.85 -19.98
C GLN A 50 -5.56 23.51 -19.07
N LEU A 51 -5.87 22.94 -17.91
CA LEU A 51 -4.94 22.24 -17.04
C LEU A 51 -5.14 20.74 -17.16
N GLU A 52 -4.04 20.02 -17.07
CA GLU A 52 -3.98 18.57 -17.07
C GLU A 52 -3.08 18.09 -15.94
N LEU A 53 -3.57 17.15 -15.15
CA LEU A 53 -2.84 16.50 -14.06
C LEU A 53 -2.89 14.99 -14.29
N ILE A 54 -1.72 14.35 -14.34
CA ILE A 54 -1.57 12.90 -14.48
C ILE A 54 -1.12 12.33 -13.14
N PHE A 55 -1.82 11.30 -12.66
CA PHE A 55 -1.56 10.65 -11.39
C PHE A 55 -0.86 9.30 -11.57
N THR A 56 -0.21 8.81 -10.52
CA THR A 56 0.39 7.47 -10.49
C THR A 56 -0.66 6.35 -10.54
N GLU A 57 -1.94 6.67 -10.30
CA GLU A 57 -3.05 5.72 -10.25
C GLU A 57 -4.36 6.30 -10.81
N PRO A 58 -5.30 5.41 -11.23
CA PRO A 58 -6.65 5.79 -11.59
C PRO A 58 -7.41 6.50 -10.45
N VAL A 59 -7.93 7.68 -10.75
CA VAL A 59 -8.67 8.54 -9.81
C VAL A 59 -10.17 8.48 -10.06
N GLU A 60 -10.94 8.57 -8.98
CA GLU A 60 -12.40 8.48 -9.03
C GLU A 60 -12.98 9.82 -9.51
N ALA A 61 -13.61 9.82 -10.68
CA ALA A 61 -14.05 11.02 -11.38
C ALA A 61 -14.92 11.94 -10.54
N SER A 62 -15.79 11.34 -9.72
CA SER A 62 -16.75 12.12 -8.93
C SER A 62 -16.18 12.72 -7.64
N PHE A 63 -15.00 12.29 -7.21
CA PHE A 63 -14.36 12.71 -5.96
C PHE A 63 -13.00 13.35 -6.19
N SER A 64 -12.67 13.60 -7.44
CA SER A 64 -11.41 14.18 -7.88
C SER A 64 -11.68 15.57 -8.42
N ARG A 65 -11.04 16.57 -7.82
CA ARG A 65 -11.27 17.98 -8.13
C ARG A 65 -9.94 18.71 -8.30
N VAL A 66 -9.99 19.71 -9.16
CA VAL A 66 -8.96 20.71 -9.35
C VAL A 66 -9.62 22.07 -9.23
N GLU A 67 -8.95 22.98 -8.55
CA GLU A 67 -9.32 24.39 -8.42
C GLU A 67 -8.10 25.23 -8.80
N VAL A 68 -8.31 26.31 -9.54
CA VAL A 68 -7.27 27.30 -9.82
C VAL A 68 -7.64 28.59 -9.09
N LEU A 69 -6.76 29.05 -8.23
CA LEU A 69 -6.93 30.24 -7.41
C LEU A 69 -5.97 31.33 -7.89
N ASN A 70 -6.40 32.59 -7.89
CA ASN A 70 -5.48 33.72 -8.09
C ASN A 70 -4.76 34.09 -6.78
N SER A 71 -3.88 35.09 -6.83
CA SER A 71 -3.13 35.59 -5.65
C SER A 71 -4.00 36.14 -4.51
N GLN A 72 -5.28 36.43 -4.76
CA GLN A 72 -6.25 36.85 -3.73
C GLN A 72 -7.06 35.66 -3.15
N GLY A 73 -6.76 34.42 -3.56
CA GLY A 73 -7.48 33.22 -3.17
C GLY A 73 -8.83 33.05 -3.85
N VAL A 74 -9.12 33.83 -4.90
CA VAL A 74 -10.37 33.74 -5.66
C VAL A 74 -10.24 32.67 -6.75
N ARG A 75 -11.25 31.81 -6.86
CA ARG A 75 -11.32 30.75 -7.88
C ARG A 75 -11.51 31.34 -9.28
N VAL A 76 -10.68 30.91 -10.24
CA VAL A 76 -10.62 31.43 -11.62
C VAL A 76 -10.75 30.35 -12.71
N ASP A 77 -10.87 29.08 -12.34
CA ASP A 77 -11.22 27.99 -13.26
C ASP A 77 -12.74 27.91 -13.54
N ASN A 78 -13.13 27.10 -14.52
CA ASN A 78 -14.51 26.94 -14.95
C ASN A 78 -15.32 25.91 -14.15
N ASP A 79 -14.74 25.28 -13.12
CA ASP A 79 -15.39 24.23 -12.33
C ASP A 79 -15.89 23.03 -13.15
N ASP A 80 -15.13 22.68 -14.18
CA ASP A 80 -15.44 21.61 -15.15
C ASP A 80 -14.42 20.47 -15.10
N ALA A 81 -13.81 20.25 -13.93
CA ALA A 81 -12.82 19.22 -13.72
C ALA A 81 -13.41 17.84 -14.08
N ARG A 82 -12.70 17.09 -14.94
CA ARG A 82 -13.13 15.78 -15.43
C ARG A 82 -11.96 14.81 -15.53
N VAL A 83 -12.20 13.58 -15.11
CA VAL A 83 -11.27 12.46 -15.33
C VAL A 83 -11.51 11.89 -16.72
N ASP A 84 -10.44 11.61 -17.44
CA ASP A 84 -10.52 11.03 -18.79
C ASP A 84 -11.06 9.58 -18.70
N ALA A 85 -12.04 9.26 -19.55
CA ALA A 85 -12.64 7.94 -19.59
C ALA A 85 -11.72 6.89 -20.25
N ALA A 86 -10.82 7.31 -21.14
CA ALA A 86 -9.82 6.46 -21.79
C ALA A 86 -8.57 6.28 -20.92
N ASP A 87 -8.25 7.26 -20.08
CA ASP A 87 -7.13 7.23 -19.14
C ASP A 87 -7.56 7.76 -17.75
N PRO A 88 -8.02 6.87 -16.85
CA PRO A 88 -8.53 7.30 -15.56
C PRO A 88 -7.44 7.85 -14.61
N THR A 89 -6.17 7.87 -15.03
CA THR A 89 -5.09 8.56 -14.30
C THR A 89 -5.02 10.05 -14.61
N ARG A 90 -5.74 10.52 -15.64
CA ARG A 90 -5.68 11.89 -16.16
C ARG A 90 -6.90 12.70 -15.70
N LEU A 91 -6.64 13.81 -15.02
CA LEU A 91 -7.64 14.81 -14.61
C LEU A 91 -7.41 16.10 -15.38
N THR A 92 -8.45 16.66 -15.98
CA THR A 92 -8.37 17.93 -16.72
C THR A 92 -9.38 18.94 -16.23
N ALA A 93 -9.07 20.24 -16.32
CA ALA A 93 -9.99 21.33 -16.03
C ALA A 93 -9.70 22.53 -16.94
N THR A 94 -10.71 23.30 -17.33
CA THR A 94 -10.52 24.49 -18.16
C THR A 94 -10.46 25.76 -17.32
N VAL A 95 -9.71 26.74 -17.81
CA VAL A 95 -9.61 28.07 -17.21
C VAL A 95 -10.10 29.13 -18.17
N ARG A 96 -10.59 30.24 -17.62
CA ARG A 96 -10.86 31.45 -18.40
C ARG A 96 -9.54 32.11 -18.77
N SER A 97 -9.56 33.06 -19.70
CA SER A 97 -8.38 33.88 -20.00
C SER A 97 -7.84 34.52 -18.71
N LEU A 98 -6.71 34.01 -18.24
CA LEU A 98 -6.04 34.44 -17.02
C LEU A 98 -5.21 35.71 -17.33
N PRO A 99 -5.44 36.82 -16.61
CA PRO A 99 -4.55 37.98 -16.66
C PRO A 99 -3.15 37.66 -16.15
N ASP A 100 -2.21 38.59 -16.35
CA ASP A 100 -0.87 38.48 -15.78
C ASP A 100 -0.94 38.36 -14.25
N GLY A 101 -0.23 37.39 -13.67
CA GLY A 101 -0.22 37.12 -12.24
C GLY A 101 0.15 35.70 -11.83
N VAL A 102 0.23 35.47 -10.52
CA VAL A 102 0.45 34.14 -9.91
C VAL A 102 -0.89 33.45 -9.65
N TYR A 103 -0.92 32.16 -9.99
CA TYR A 103 -2.04 31.26 -9.80
C TYR A 103 -1.61 30.03 -9.03
N THR A 104 -2.50 29.49 -8.21
CA THR A 104 -2.29 28.26 -7.46
C THR A 104 -3.28 27.21 -7.93
N VAL A 105 -2.76 26.09 -8.42
CA VAL A 105 -3.55 24.88 -8.68
C VAL A 105 -3.63 24.10 -7.38
N SER A 106 -4.84 23.91 -6.89
CA SER A 106 -5.15 23.06 -5.74
C SER A 106 -5.90 21.84 -6.24
N TRP A 107 -5.40 20.64 -5.93
CA TRP A 107 -6.02 19.40 -6.34
C TRP A 107 -6.26 18.50 -5.14
N ARG A 108 -7.34 17.72 -5.23
CA ARG A 108 -7.63 16.62 -4.32
C ARG A 108 -8.24 15.50 -5.14
N VAL A 109 -7.67 14.31 -5.04
CA VAL A 109 -8.14 13.14 -5.76
C VAL A 109 -8.35 11.96 -4.84
N LEU A 110 -9.30 11.09 -5.19
CA LEU A 110 -9.57 9.84 -4.50
C LEU A 110 -9.10 8.71 -5.42
N SER A 111 -8.17 7.87 -4.97
CA SER A 111 -7.79 6.68 -5.75
C SER A 111 -8.99 5.73 -5.83
N THR A 112 -9.31 5.25 -7.03
CA THR A 112 -10.35 4.21 -7.24
C THR A 112 -9.98 2.87 -6.59
N LEU A 113 -8.70 2.70 -6.26
CA LEU A 113 -8.11 1.42 -5.96
C LEU A 113 -7.98 1.14 -4.46
N ASP A 114 -7.40 2.08 -3.70
CA ASP A 114 -7.26 1.98 -2.24
C ASP A 114 -8.29 2.85 -1.48
N GLY A 115 -8.99 3.74 -2.20
CA GLY A 115 -9.97 4.65 -1.63
C GLY A 115 -9.34 5.72 -0.74
N HIS A 116 -8.03 5.93 -0.76
CA HIS A 116 -7.40 7.02 -0.04
C HIS A 116 -7.47 8.31 -0.86
N THR A 117 -7.58 9.43 -0.15
CA THR A 117 -7.47 10.75 -0.76
C THR A 117 -6.05 11.25 -0.69
N THR A 118 -5.56 11.77 -1.80
CA THR A 118 -4.34 12.55 -1.89
C THR A 118 -4.72 13.98 -2.25
N ALA A 119 -3.94 14.93 -1.78
CA ALA A 119 -4.14 16.34 -2.11
C ALA A 119 -2.79 17.02 -2.23
N GLY A 120 -2.75 18.07 -3.03
CA GLY A 120 -1.57 18.89 -3.20
C GLY A 120 -1.93 20.23 -3.81
N ILE A 121 -0.98 21.16 -3.75
CA ILE A 121 -1.08 22.40 -4.49
C ILE A 121 0.25 22.65 -5.21
N TYR A 122 0.20 23.39 -6.31
CA TYR A 122 1.38 23.97 -6.93
C TYR A 122 1.05 25.32 -7.56
N PRO A 123 1.96 26.30 -7.54
CA PRO A 123 1.74 27.57 -8.22
C PRO A 123 2.21 27.51 -9.69
N PHE A 124 1.70 28.42 -10.52
CA PHE A 124 2.23 28.79 -11.83
C PHE A 124 1.96 30.29 -12.07
N ALA A 125 2.63 30.92 -13.02
CA ALA A 125 2.43 32.32 -13.39
C ALA A 125 2.01 32.47 -14.85
N VAL A 126 1.30 33.56 -15.15
CA VAL A 126 1.00 34.02 -16.50
C VAL A 126 1.55 35.43 -16.65
N GLY A 127 2.19 35.72 -17.79
CA GLY A 127 2.76 37.03 -18.10
C GLY A 127 4.03 37.33 -17.33
N ASN A 128 4.27 38.62 -17.04
CA ASN A 128 5.52 39.07 -16.43
C ASN A 128 5.41 39.13 -14.90
N VAL A 129 5.91 38.10 -14.21
CA VAL A 129 5.83 37.92 -12.75
C VAL A 129 7.22 37.63 -12.18
N ALA A 130 7.54 38.23 -11.03
CA ALA A 130 8.81 37.98 -10.35
C ALA A 130 8.87 36.59 -9.70
N ALA A 131 10.02 35.91 -9.79
CA ALA A 131 10.23 34.57 -9.21
C ALA A 131 9.99 34.52 -7.68
N ALA A 132 10.25 35.62 -6.96
CA ALA A 132 10.02 35.72 -5.52
C ALA A 132 8.53 35.58 -5.12
N ASP A 133 7.61 36.05 -5.95
CA ASP A 133 6.16 35.95 -5.70
C ASP A 133 5.65 34.51 -5.87
N LEU A 134 6.30 33.73 -6.73
CA LEU A 134 6.01 32.31 -6.95
C LEU A 134 6.48 31.44 -5.77
N ALA A 135 7.67 31.74 -5.24
CA ALA A 135 8.26 31.06 -4.08
C ALA A 135 7.44 31.28 -2.80
N ALA A 136 6.88 32.47 -2.59
CA ALA A 136 6.02 32.78 -1.44
C ALA A 136 4.69 32.01 -1.44
N ALA A 137 4.13 31.67 -2.61
CA ALA A 137 2.88 30.93 -2.74
C ALA A 137 3.03 29.42 -2.42
N GLN A 138 4.25 28.90 -2.40
CA GLN A 138 4.56 27.47 -2.25
C GLN A 138 4.73 27.01 -0.79
N ALA A 139 5.10 27.92 0.12
CA ALA A 139 5.45 27.62 1.51
C ALA A 139 4.28 27.16 2.42
N SER A 140 3.07 26.99 1.88
CA SER A 140 1.83 26.77 2.65
C SER A 140 1.34 25.31 2.70
N THR A 141 2.11 24.32 2.21
CA THR A 141 1.64 22.92 2.12
C THR A 141 2.15 22.02 3.24
N SER A 142 1.24 21.54 4.09
CA SER A 142 1.52 20.46 5.05
C SER A 142 0.61 19.25 4.77
N VAL A 143 1.20 18.05 4.83
CA VAL A 143 0.46 16.79 4.85
C VAL A 143 -0.23 16.67 6.21
N SER A 144 -1.56 16.50 6.22
CA SER A 144 -2.35 16.49 7.46
C SER A 144 -2.57 15.07 7.98
N PHE A 145 -2.15 14.81 9.22
CA PHE A 145 -2.49 13.61 9.98
C PHE A 145 -3.91 13.73 10.55
N SER A 146 -4.73 12.67 10.45
CA SER A 146 -6.08 12.61 11.04
C SER A 146 -6.10 11.67 12.25
N PRO A 147 -6.11 12.19 13.49
CA PRO A 147 -6.21 11.36 14.70
C PRO A 147 -7.51 10.54 14.76
N LEU A 148 -8.60 11.10 14.23
CA LEU A 148 -9.91 10.44 14.18
C LEU A 148 -9.88 9.21 13.27
N GLU A 149 -9.18 9.33 12.14
CA GLU A 149 -8.97 8.22 11.20
C GLU A 149 -8.20 7.08 11.89
N ALA A 150 -7.05 7.40 12.49
CA ALA A 150 -6.24 6.42 13.21
C ALA A 150 -7.02 5.74 14.35
N LEU A 151 -7.86 6.48 15.08
CA LEU A 151 -8.71 5.95 16.15
C LEU A 151 -9.81 5.02 15.62
N ALA A 152 -10.43 5.36 14.49
CA ALA A 152 -11.44 4.53 13.84
C ALA A 152 -10.84 3.21 13.32
N ARG A 153 -9.63 3.25 12.75
CA ARG A 153 -8.87 2.04 12.38
C ARG A 153 -8.51 1.20 13.59
N TRP A 154 -7.99 1.82 14.64
CA TRP A 154 -7.69 1.13 15.90
C TRP A 154 -8.91 0.38 16.45
N LEU A 155 -10.06 1.06 16.53
CA LEU A 155 -11.29 0.46 17.04
C LEU A 155 -11.78 -0.68 16.13
N THR A 156 -11.66 -0.52 14.81
CA THR A 156 -11.97 -1.58 13.83
C THR A 156 -11.12 -2.82 14.06
N TYR A 157 -9.79 -2.67 14.15
CA TYR A 157 -8.89 -3.78 14.40
C TYR A 157 -9.17 -4.41 15.77
N ALA A 158 -9.18 -3.63 16.86
CA ALA A 158 -9.36 -4.14 18.21
C ALA A 158 -10.65 -4.99 18.36
N THR A 159 -11.76 -4.53 17.78
CA THR A 159 -13.05 -5.24 17.84
C THR A 159 -13.09 -6.49 16.98
N MET A 160 -12.50 -6.47 15.77
CA MET A 160 -12.36 -7.67 14.93
C MET A 160 -11.47 -8.73 15.58
N LEU A 161 -10.30 -8.33 16.11
CA LEU A 161 -9.40 -9.23 16.82
C LEU A 161 -10.13 -9.89 18.01
N MET A 162 -10.85 -9.09 18.81
CA MET A 162 -11.64 -9.59 19.94
C MET A 162 -12.72 -10.58 19.49
N LEU A 163 -13.45 -10.34 18.40
CA LEU A 163 -14.49 -11.24 17.91
C LEU A 163 -13.92 -12.57 17.39
N VAL A 164 -12.98 -12.53 16.46
CA VAL A 164 -12.45 -13.73 15.80
C VAL A 164 -11.62 -14.56 16.77
N GLY A 165 -10.73 -13.91 17.52
CA GLY A 165 -9.93 -14.55 18.56
C GLY A 165 -10.77 -15.12 19.70
N GLY A 166 -11.81 -14.40 20.11
CA GLY A 166 -12.73 -14.82 21.16
C GLY A 166 -13.47 -16.10 20.84
N VAL A 167 -13.99 -16.24 19.62
CA VAL A 167 -14.67 -17.47 19.19
C VAL A 167 -13.72 -18.67 19.25
N LEU A 168 -12.50 -18.53 18.74
CA LEU A 168 -11.53 -19.61 18.77
C LEU A 168 -11.08 -19.95 20.19
N PHE A 169 -10.83 -18.93 21.03
CA PHE A 169 -10.50 -19.11 22.45
C PHE A 169 -11.61 -19.87 23.18
N VAL A 170 -12.88 -19.48 23.00
CA VAL A 170 -14.01 -20.14 23.65
C VAL A 170 -14.09 -21.62 23.26
N VAL A 171 -13.94 -21.93 21.97
CA VAL A 171 -14.07 -23.31 21.47
C VAL A 171 -12.86 -24.18 21.83
N GLN A 172 -11.64 -23.65 21.73
CA GLN A 172 -10.41 -24.45 21.83
C GLN A 172 -9.75 -24.42 23.20
N VAL A 173 -9.94 -23.34 23.96
CA VAL A 173 -9.26 -23.12 25.24
C VAL A 173 -10.25 -23.23 26.39
N TRP A 174 -11.35 -22.49 26.33
CA TRP A 174 -12.30 -22.40 27.45
C TRP A 174 -13.21 -23.64 27.59
N GLN A 175 -14.00 -23.98 26.57
CA GLN A 175 -14.98 -25.07 26.65
C GLN A 175 -14.41 -26.44 27.06
N PRO A 176 -13.19 -26.84 26.65
CA PRO A 176 -12.61 -28.12 27.06
C PRO A 176 -12.20 -28.18 28.55
N VAL A 177 -12.17 -27.04 29.24
CA VAL A 177 -11.58 -26.89 30.58
C VAL A 177 -12.60 -26.35 31.59
N ALA A 178 -13.45 -25.41 31.16
CA ALA A 178 -14.35 -24.71 32.05
C ALA A 178 -15.32 -25.68 32.74
N PRO A 179 -15.48 -25.60 34.07
CA PRO A 179 -16.36 -26.47 34.82
C PRO A 179 -17.82 -26.23 34.40
N ALA A 180 -18.43 -27.24 33.77
CA ALA A 180 -19.75 -27.15 33.18
C ALA A 180 -20.80 -26.75 34.24
N GLY A 181 -21.52 -25.66 33.98
CA GLY A 181 -22.60 -25.16 34.86
C GLY A 181 -22.13 -24.44 36.13
N ALA A 182 -20.84 -24.40 36.43
CA ALA A 182 -20.32 -23.76 37.64
C ALA A 182 -20.07 -22.24 37.48
N LEU A 183 -19.92 -21.76 36.25
CA LEU A 183 -19.67 -20.34 35.94
C LEU A 183 -20.69 -19.81 34.94
N PRO A 184 -21.16 -18.55 35.06
CA PRO A 184 -22.07 -17.91 34.10
C PRO A 184 -21.36 -17.44 32.81
N ASP A 185 -20.53 -18.31 32.22
CA ASP A 185 -19.63 -18.00 31.11
C ASP A 185 -20.35 -17.58 29.82
N LYS A 186 -21.49 -18.19 29.51
CA LYS A 186 -22.33 -17.83 28.35
C LYS A 186 -22.75 -16.36 28.38
N VAL A 187 -23.04 -15.80 29.56
CA VAL A 187 -23.43 -14.40 29.71
C VAL A 187 -22.26 -13.49 29.41
N LEU A 188 -21.07 -13.83 29.93
CA LEU A 188 -19.84 -13.08 29.69
C LEU A 188 -19.48 -13.06 28.19
N TRP A 189 -19.42 -14.22 27.53
CA TRP A 189 -19.05 -14.31 26.12
C TRP A 189 -20.04 -13.58 25.20
N ARG A 190 -21.34 -13.66 25.51
CA ARG A 190 -22.36 -12.89 24.78
C ARG A 190 -22.21 -11.38 25.01
N ARG A 191 -21.89 -10.94 26.22
CA ARG A 191 -21.66 -9.52 26.53
C ARG A 191 -20.44 -8.99 25.78
N MET A 192 -19.33 -9.71 25.82
CA MET A 192 -18.11 -9.34 25.09
C MET A 192 -18.36 -9.28 23.57
N ALA A 193 -19.03 -10.28 23.01
CA ALA A 193 -19.42 -10.28 21.59
C ALA A 193 -20.29 -9.07 21.23
N LYS A 194 -21.31 -8.74 22.03
CA LYS A 194 -22.16 -7.56 21.80
C LYS A 194 -21.37 -6.26 21.84
N ILE A 195 -20.48 -6.09 22.82
CA ILE A 195 -19.62 -4.91 22.93
C ILE A 195 -18.70 -4.80 21.72
N ALA A 196 -18.06 -5.90 21.32
CA ALA A 196 -17.18 -5.90 20.15
C ALA A 196 -17.95 -5.60 18.85
N LEU A 197 -19.14 -6.16 18.66
CA LEU A 197 -19.98 -5.90 17.49
C LEU A 197 -20.50 -4.46 17.45
N ALA A 198 -20.92 -3.91 18.60
CA ALA A 198 -21.32 -2.51 18.69
C ALA A 198 -20.14 -1.57 18.38
N GLY A 199 -18.96 -1.86 18.92
CA GLY A 199 -17.73 -1.13 18.62
C GLY A 199 -17.34 -1.20 17.15
N LEU A 200 -17.45 -2.38 16.52
CA LEU A 200 -17.15 -2.55 15.10
C LEU A 200 -18.13 -1.79 14.19
N LEU A 201 -19.42 -1.80 14.52
CA LEU A 201 -20.44 -1.02 13.81
C LEU A 201 -20.18 0.48 13.94
N LEU A 202 -19.91 0.96 15.16
CA LEU A 202 -19.56 2.36 15.40
C LEU A 202 -18.31 2.77 14.63
N ALA A 203 -17.25 1.96 14.69
CA ALA A 203 -16.01 2.20 13.95
C ALA A 203 -16.25 2.23 12.44
N SER A 204 -17.07 1.33 11.91
CA SER A 204 -17.42 1.29 10.48
C SER A 204 -18.19 2.54 10.05
N VAL A 205 -19.11 3.04 10.87
CA VAL A 205 -19.82 4.30 10.59
C VAL A 205 -18.85 5.49 10.60
N ILE A 206 -18.02 5.63 11.64
CA ILE A 206 -17.01 6.70 11.70
C ILE A 206 -16.09 6.62 10.49
N TRP A 207 -15.64 5.42 10.12
CA TRP A 207 -14.77 5.20 8.97
C TRP A 207 -15.40 5.67 7.65
N LEU A 208 -16.68 5.35 7.42
CA LEU A 208 -17.43 5.82 6.25
C LEU A 208 -17.56 7.35 6.23
N LEU A 209 -17.89 7.96 7.38
CA LEU A 209 -18.06 9.41 7.48
C LEU A 209 -16.73 10.15 7.29
N VAL A 210 -15.62 9.62 7.79
CA VAL A 210 -14.27 10.15 7.56
C VAL A 210 -13.93 10.05 6.08
N GLN A 211 -14.11 8.89 5.46
CA GLN A 211 -13.80 8.69 4.04
C GLN A 211 -14.63 9.57 3.11
N ALA A 212 -15.94 9.67 3.34
CA ALA A 212 -16.79 10.58 2.57
C ALA A 212 -16.48 12.05 2.85
N GLY A 213 -16.06 12.38 4.08
CA GLY A 213 -15.61 13.73 4.43
C GLY A 213 -14.35 14.10 3.67
N GLN A 214 -13.35 13.22 3.70
CA GLN A 214 -12.07 13.40 3.01
C GLN A 214 -12.26 13.57 1.50
N ALA A 215 -13.16 12.79 0.90
CA ALA A 215 -13.51 12.91 -0.53
C ALA A 215 -14.05 14.31 -0.90
N THR A 216 -14.59 15.07 0.06
CA THR A 216 -15.11 16.44 -0.15
C THR A 216 -14.22 17.53 0.47
N GLY A 217 -13.06 17.15 1.03
CA GLY A 217 -12.14 18.08 1.69
C GLY A 217 -12.58 18.52 3.09
N ARG A 218 -13.43 17.74 3.75
CA ARG A 218 -13.88 17.94 5.14
C ARG A 218 -13.31 16.84 6.03
N VAL A 219 -13.32 17.08 7.36
CA VAL A 219 -12.92 16.04 8.33
C VAL A 219 -13.95 14.90 8.41
N LEU A 220 -15.24 15.25 8.27
CA LEU A 220 -16.36 14.31 8.30
C LEU A 220 -17.44 14.75 7.30
N ALA A 221 -18.09 13.78 6.65
CA ALA A 221 -19.33 13.99 5.91
C ALA A 221 -20.56 13.94 6.83
N PHE A 222 -21.66 14.56 6.38
CA PHE A 222 -22.97 14.39 7.02
C PHE A 222 -23.77 13.26 6.35
N PRO A 223 -24.62 12.52 7.09
CA PRO A 223 -25.35 11.34 6.57
C PRO A 223 -26.29 11.60 5.39
N TRP A 224 -26.74 12.84 5.19
CA TRP A 224 -27.68 13.25 4.14
C TRP A 224 -26.99 13.79 2.89
N GLU A 225 -25.66 13.86 2.86
CA GLU A 225 -24.90 14.36 1.71
C GLU A 225 -24.92 13.31 0.57
N PRO A 226 -25.18 13.71 -0.69
CA PRO A 226 -25.13 12.81 -1.84
C PRO A 226 -23.78 12.08 -1.98
N GLU A 227 -22.71 12.74 -1.57
CA GLU A 227 -21.34 12.24 -1.66
C GLU A 227 -21.10 11.00 -0.80
N LEU A 228 -21.79 10.87 0.34
CA LEU A 228 -21.72 9.64 1.14
C LEU A 228 -22.28 8.44 0.36
N TRP A 229 -23.42 8.62 -0.32
CA TRP A 229 -24.03 7.57 -1.12
C TRP A 229 -23.17 7.19 -2.32
N ARG A 230 -22.55 8.18 -2.93
CA ARG A 230 -21.65 7.95 -4.05
C ARG A 230 -20.40 7.17 -3.61
N VAL A 231 -19.77 7.53 -2.47
CA VAL A 231 -18.65 6.74 -1.91
C VAL A 231 -19.12 5.31 -1.65
N LEU A 232 -20.28 5.14 -1.03
CA LEU A 232 -20.80 3.84 -0.63
C LEU A 232 -21.14 2.91 -1.82
N LEU A 233 -21.66 3.45 -2.91
CA LEU A 233 -22.24 2.67 -4.01
C LEU A 233 -21.34 2.55 -5.24
N THR A 234 -20.43 3.49 -5.47
CA THR A 234 -19.61 3.53 -6.69
C THR A 234 -18.16 3.11 -6.45
N THR A 235 -17.67 3.17 -5.20
CA THR A 235 -16.27 2.89 -4.89
C THR A 235 -16.06 1.46 -4.41
N ARG A 236 -14.86 0.92 -4.65
CA ARG A 236 -14.41 -0.36 -4.07
C ARG A 236 -14.45 -0.33 -2.54
N PHE A 237 -14.10 0.80 -1.93
CA PHE A 237 -14.20 1.03 -0.50
C PHE A 237 -15.63 0.79 0.01
N GLY A 238 -16.63 1.38 -0.66
CA GLY A 238 -18.04 1.21 -0.36
C GLY A 238 -18.51 -0.25 -0.46
N ALA A 239 -18.08 -0.97 -1.51
CA ALA A 239 -18.38 -2.39 -1.66
C ALA A 239 -17.82 -3.25 -0.51
N LEU A 240 -16.56 -3.02 -0.12
CA LEU A 240 -15.94 -3.72 1.01
C LEU A 240 -16.62 -3.34 2.34
N TRP A 241 -17.05 -2.09 2.49
CA TRP A 241 -17.78 -1.63 3.65
C TRP A 241 -19.15 -2.33 3.78
N LEU A 242 -19.93 -2.40 2.69
CA LEU A 242 -21.22 -3.08 2.68
C LEU A 242 -21.08 -4.57 3.00
N ALA A 243 -20.08 -5.24 2.41
CA ALA A 243 -19.76 -6.62 2.75
C ALA A 243 -19.43 -6.79 4.24
N ARG A 244 -18.63 -5.87 4.81
CA ARG A 244 -18.25 -5.87 6.22
C ARG A 244 -19.45 -5.70 7.16
N ILE A 245 -20.39 -4.80 6.83
CA ILE A 245 -21.64 -4.65 7.60
C ILE A 245 -22.49 -5.91 7.53
N GLY A 246 -22.69 -6.48 6.33
CA GLY A 246 -23.44 -7.73 6.15
C GLY A 246 -22.86 -8.89 6.97
N LEU A 247 -21.54 -9.07 6.91
CA LEU A 247 -20.82 -10.08 7.68
C LEU A 247 -20.90 -9.85 9.19
N THR A 248 -20.84 -8.58 9.63
CA THR A 248 -20.98 -8.21 11.05
C THR A 248 -22.37 -8.54 11.60
N LEU A 249 -23.43 -8.26 10.83
CA LEU A 249 -24.81 -8.60 11.20
C LEU A 249 -25.05 -10.12 11.20
N LEU A 250 -24.46 -10.85 10.24
CA LEU A 250 -24.50 -12.31 10.24
C LEU A 250 -23.79 -12.90 11.46
N LEU A 251 -22.63 -12.36 11.82
CA LEU A 251 -21.88 -12.77 13.00
C LEU A 251 -22.67 -12.50 14.29
N LEU A 252 -23.32 -11.34 14.41
CA LEU A 252 -24.24 -11.02 15.50
C LEU A 252 -25.36 -12.07 15.61
N ARG A 253 -26.02 -12.41 14.50
CA ARG A 253 -27.06 -13.43 14.48
C ARG A 253 -26.53 -14.78 14.96
N LEU A 254 -25.39 -15.23 14.44
CA LEU A 254 -24.80 -16.53 14.78
C LEU A 254 -24.42 -16.63 16.27
N LEU A 255 -23.79 -15.58 16.83
CA LEU A 255 -23.34 -15.56 18.22
C LEU A 255 -24.49 -15.40 19.23
N LEU A 256 -25.60 -14.76 18.84
CA LEU A 256 -26.78 -14.62 19.70
C LEU A 256 -27.71 -15.85 19.65
N THR A 257 -27.94 -16.39 18.45
CA THR A 257 -28.99 -17.41 18.22
C THR A 257 -28.47 -18.84 18.09
N GLY A 258 -27.16 -19.04 17.91
CA GLY A 258 -26.55 -20.36 17.74
C GLY A 258 -25.88 -20.89 19.02
N PRO A 259 -26.59 -21.59 19.92
CA PRO A 259 -26.05 -21.97 21.24
C PRO A 259 -25.07 -23.16 21.21
N GLY A 260 -24.52 -23.53 20.05
CA GLY A 260 -23.78 -24.77 19.86
C GLY A 260 -22.43 -24.60 19.16
N ARG A 261 -21.55 -25.58 19.36
CA ARG A 261 -20.20 -25.63 18.77
C ARG A 261 -20.19 -25.44 17.24
N ARG A 262 -21.24 -25.93 16.54
CA ARG A 262 -21.40 -25.71 15.09
C ARG A 262 -21.58 -24.23 14.74
N ALA A 263 -22.41 -23.51 15.47
CA ALA A 263 -22.63 -22.09 15.23
C ALA A 263 -21.39 -21.26 15.54
N LEU A 264 -20.60 -21.64 16.54
CA LEU A 264 -19.30 -21.02 16.82
C LEU A 264 -18.30 -21.24 15.68
N TRP A 265 -18.25 -22.43 15.07
CA TRP A 265 -17.41 -22.66 13.89
C TRP A 265 -17.88 -21.89 12.66
N LEU A 266 -19.20 -21.77 12.45
CA LEU A 266 -19.74 -20.91 11.39
C LEU A 266 -19.39 -19.43 11.65
N ALA A 267 -19.53 -18.98 12.91
CA ALA A 267 -19.15 -17.64 13.32
C ALA A 267 -17.65 -17.38 13.09
N PHE A 268 -16.79 -18.36 13.38
CA PHE A 268 -15.36 -18.28 13.07
C PHE A 268 -15.12 -18.14 11.55
N GLY A 269 -15.78 -18.94 10.72
CA GLY A 269 -15.69 -18.83 9.26
C GLY A 269 -16.16 -17.47 8.73
N VAL A 270 -17.25 -16.91 9.27
CA VAL A 270 -17.68 -15.55 8.96
C VAL A 270 -16.65 -14.52 9.43
N GLY A 271 -16.03 -14.75 10.60
CA GLY A 271 -14.92 -13.94 11.10
C GLY A 271 -13.69 -13.94 10.18
N LEU A 272 -13.35 -15.07 9.56
CA LEU A 272 -12.28 -15.17 8.57
C LEU A 272 -12.55 -14.30 7.34
N LEU A 273 -13.78 -14.30 6.84
CA LEU A 273 -14.22 -13.43 5.74
C LEU A 273 -14.19 -11.96 6.15
N LEU A 274 -14.56 -11.66 7.39
CA LEU A 274 -14.52 -10.30 7.94
C LEU A 274 -13.09 -9.74 7.94
N LEU A 275 -12.10 -10.54 8.38
CA LEU A 275 -10.68 -10.17 8.29
C LEU A 275 -10.22 -10.00 6.85
N LEU A 276 -10.69 -10.82 5.92
CA LEU A 276 -10.35 -10.69 4.49
C LEU A 276 -10.79 -9.33 3.93
N THR A 277 -11.94 -8.79 4.37
CA THR A 277 -12.38 -7.46 3.90
C THR A 277 -11.39 -6.34 4.27
N VAL A 278 -10.59 -6.52 5.31
CA VAL A 278 -9.54 -5.56 5.70
C VAL A 278 -8.35 -5.71 4.77
N SER A 279 -7.86 -6.93 4.59
CA SER A 279 -6.70 -7.20 3.73
C SER A 279 -6.95 -6.79 2.28
N LEU A 280 -8.18 -6.98 1.78
CA LEU A 280 -8.59 -6.58 0.43
C LEU A 280 -8.62 -5.05 0.21
N GLY A 281 -8.58 -4.26 1.29
CA GLY A 281 -8.45 -2.79 1.25
C GLY A 281 -7.13 -2.30 1.84
N SER A 282 -6.10 -3.15 1.90
CA SER A 282 -4.77 -2.82 2.42
C SER A 282 -3.76 -2.62 1.29
N HIS A 283 -2.57 -2.09 1.62
CA HIS A 283 -1.43 -2.00 0.69
C HIS A 283 -1.03 -3.36 0.09
N ALA A 284 -1.30 -4.46 0.79
CA ALA A 284 -0.99 -5.79 0.26
C ALA A 284 -1.87 -6.18 -0.94
N ALA A 285 -3.10 -5.64 -1.02
CA ALA A 285 -3.96 -5.79 -2.20
C ALA A 285 -3.51 -4.89 -3.36
N ALA A 286 -2.57 -4.00 -3.10
CA ALA A 286 -1.98 -3.03 -4.01
C ALA A 286 -0.53 -3.39 -4.37
N GLU A 287 -0.27 -4.67 -4.58
CA GLU A 287 1.01 -5.14 -5.13
C GLU A 287 0.82 -5.64 -6.57
N PRO A 288 1.86 -5.55 -7.43
CA PRO A 288 1.86 -6.13 -8.78
C PRO A 288 1.53 -7.63 -8.83
N GLU A 289 1.77 -8.35 -7.73
CA GLU A 289 1.42 -9.76 -7.56
C GLU A 289 0.75 -9.93 -6.21
N PRO A 290 -0.57 -9.61 -6.09
CA PRO A 290 -1.20 -9.37 -4.80
C PRO A 290 -1.47 -10.65 -4.01
N ALA A 291 -1.45 -11.84 -4.64
CA ALA A 291 -1.87 -13.09 -3.98
C ALA A 291 -1.08 -13.41 -2.70
N LEU A 292 0.25 -13.32 -2.75
CA LEU A 292 1.10 -13.64 -1.59
C LEU A 292 1.12 -12.51 -0.53
N PRO A 293 1.30 -11.22 -0.88
CA PRO A 293 1.13 -10.12 0.06
C PRO A 293 -0.22 -10.16 0.76
N LEU A 294 -1.32 -10.35 0.02
CA LEU A 294 -2.66 -10.42 0.58
C LEU A 294 -2.82 -11.60 1.53
N LEU A 295 -2.27 -12.77 1.18
CA LEU A 295 -2.26 -13.95 2.06
C LEU A 295 -1.46 -13.68 3.34
N ALA A 296 -0.29 -13.04 3.23
CA ALA A 296 0.56 -12.72 4.37
C ALA A 296 -0.11 -11.71 5.31
N ASP A 297 -0.73 -10.65 4.78
CA ASP A 297 -1.49 -9.67 5.55
C ASP A 297 -2.71 -10.30 6.24
N TRP A 298 -3.50 -11.07 5.50
CA TRP A 298 -4.66 -11.77 6.04
C TRP A 298 -4.28 -12.76 7.13
N LEU A 299 -3.19 -13.51 6.92
CA LEU A 299 -2.66 -14.43 7.92
C LEU A 299 -2.14 -13.67 9.14
N HIS A 300 -1.43 -12.55 8.97
CA HIS A 300 -0.97 -11.67 10.04
C HIS A 300 -2.13 -11.20 10.93
N LEU A 301 -3.22 -10.71 10.31
CA LEU A 301 -4.44 -10.30 11.02
C LEU A 301 -5.11 -11.47 11.74
N LEU A 302 -5.18 -12.64 11.11
CA LEU A 302 -5.74 -13.84 11.73
C LEU A 302 -4.97 -14.24 12.98
N VAL A 303 -3.64 -14.37 12.91
CA VAL A 303 -2.84 -14.79 14.06
C VAL A 303 -2.77 -13.70 15.14
N ALA A 304 -2.82 -12.42 14.75
CA ALA A 304 -3.05 -11.33 15.70
C ALA A 304 -4.39 -11.51 16.43
N ALA A 305 -5.46 -11.90 15.73
CA ALA A 305 -6.78 -12.08 16.34
C ALA A 305 -6.75 -13.23 17.34
N VAL A 306 -6.20 -14.37 16.94
CA VAL A 306 -6.06 -15.56 17.79
C VAL A 306 -5.31 -15.23 19.08
N TRP A 307 -4.21 -14.49 19.00
CA TRP A 307 -3.40 -14.17 20.16
C TRP A 307 -3.98 -13.01 20.98
N VAL A 308 -4.13 -11.82 20.41
CA VAL A 308 -4.57 -10.61 21.13
C VAL A 308 -6.03 -10.72 21.58
N GLY A 309 -6.92 -11.15 20.68
CA GLY A 309 -8.32 -11.37 21.01
C GLY A 309 -8.52 -12.50 22.01
N GLY A 310 -7.70 -13.55 21.91
CA GLY A 310 -7.66 -14.64 22.87
C GLY A 310 -7.18 -14.21 24.26
N LEU A 311 -6.16 -13.33 24.35
CA LEU A 311 -5.69 -12.77 25.62
C LEU A 311 -6.78 -11.98 26.35
N ALA A 312 -7.52 -11.13 25.63
CA ALA A 312 -8.65 -10.40 26.22
C ALA A 312 -9.71 -11.34 26.81
N HIS A 313 -10.03 -12.43 26.10
CA HIS A 313 -10.96 -13.45 26.61
C HIS A 313 -10.37 -14.26 27.75
N PHE A 314 -9.05 -14.51 27.76
CA PHE A 314 -8.37 -15.16 28.87
C PHE A 314 -8.48 -14.30 30.14
N VAL A 315 -8.14 -13.01 30.08
CA VAL A 315 -8.29 -12.09 31.22
C VAL A 315 -9.73 -12.10 31.75
N ALA A 316 -10.72 -11.99 30.86
CA ALA A 316 -12.13 -12.04 31.24
C ALA A 316 -12.52 -13.38 31.90
N GLY A 317 -12.02 -14.50 31.38
CA GLY A 317 -12.21 -15.83 31.95
C GLY A 317 -11.57 -15.98 33.33
N MET A 318 -10.39 -15.39 33.56
CA MET A 318 -9.75 -15.37 34.87
C MET A 318 -10.49 -14.48 35.88
N ILE A 319 -11.08 -13.36 35.42
CA ILE A 319 -11.95 -12.52 36.26
C ILE A 319 -13.20 -13.30 36.65
N LEU A 320 -13.83 -14.01 35.71
CA LEU A 320 -14.99 -14.87 35.97
C LEU A 320 -14.65 -16.00 36.96
N GLY A 321 -13.47 -16.60 36.81
CA GLY A 321 -12.96 -17.65 37.70
C GLY A 321 -12.77 -17.21 39.15
N ARG A 322 -12.82 -15.91 39.49
CA ARG A 322 -12.78 -15.42 40.89
C ARG A 322 -13.94 -15.95 41.74
N GLN A 323 -15.02 -16.41 41.11
CA GLN A 323 -16.15 -17.06 41.76
C GLN A 323 -15.82 -18.46 42.30
N LEU A 324 -14.74 -19.08 41.81
CA LEU A 324 -14.27 -20.36 42.32
C LEU A 324 -13.50 -20.20 43.63
N ASP A 325 -13.38 -21.28 44.38
CA ASP A 325 -12.47 -21.39 45.52
C ASP A 325 -11.00 -21.30 45.07
N PRO A 326 -10.04 -21.01 45.98
CA PRO A 326 -8.61 -20.91 45.65
C PRO A 326 -8.04 -22.11 44.88
N ALA A 327 -8.43 -23.32 45.24
CA ALA A 327 -8.00 -24.54 44.57
C ALA A 327 -8.59 -24.64 43.15
N GLY A 328 -9.88 -24.33 42.98
CA GLY A 328 -10.55 -24.28 41.68
C GLY A 328 -9.93 -23.24 40.74
N ARG A 329 -9.58 -22.06 41.24
CA ARG A 329 -8.87 -21.01 40.46
C ARG A 329 -7.52 -21.49 39.94
N THR A 330 -6.73 -22.12 40.82
CA THR A 330 -5.40 -22.64 40.48
C THR A 330 -5.51 -23.73 39.42
N ARG A 331 -6.47 -24.66 39.58
CA ARG A 331 -6.73 -25.73 38.61
C ARG A 331 -7.19 -25.19 37.26
N LEU A 332 -8.08 -24.20 37.25
CA LEU A 332 -8.54 -23.55 36.03
C LEU A 332 -7.36 -22.93 35.28
N ALA A 333 -6.53 -22.12 35.97
CA ALA A 333 -5.35 -21.50 35.37
C ALA A 333 -4.35 -22.54 34.82
N ALA A 334 -4.04 -23.58 35.60
CA ALA A 334 -3.10 -24.64 35.20
C ALA A 334 -3.51 -25.39 33.93
N GLN A 335 -4.82 -25.47 33.65
CA GLN A 335 -5.37 -26.15 32.47
C GLN A 335 -5.56 -25.22 31.26
N LEU A 336 -5.82 -23.92 31.50
CA LEU A 336 -5.95 -22.92 30.44
C LEU A 336 -4.59 -22.49 29.88
N ILE A 337 -3.59 -22.26 30.74
CA ILE A 337 -2.27 -21.73 30.34
C ILE A 337 -1.64 -22.56 29.21
N PRO A 338 -1.45 -23.89 29.34
CA PRO A 338 -0.76 -24.65 28.29
C PRO A 338 -1.50 -24.68 26.95
N ARG A 339 -2.85 -24.65 26.98
CA ARG A 339 -3.67 -24.65 25.76
C ARG A 339 -3.54 -23.33 25.02
N PHE A 340 -3.64 -22.22 25.74
CA PHE A 340 -3.51 -20.90 25.12
C PHE A 340 -2.07 -20.61 24.71
N SER A 341 -1.07 -20.95 25.54
CA SER A 341 0.34 -20.72 25.22
C SER A 341 0.79 -21.45 23.95
N ALA A 342 0.22 -22.63 23.65
CA ALA A 342 0.48 -23.32 22.37
C ALA A 342 -0.04 -22.51 21.17
N LEU A 343 -1.27 -22.00 21.25
CA LEU A 343 -1.84 -21.15 20.19
C LEU A 343 -1.06 -19.83 20.06
N ALA A 344 -0.71 -19.22 21.19
CA ALA A 344 0.06 -17.98 21.24
C ALA A 344 1.46 -18.15 20.62
N LEU A 345 2.18 -19.23 20.94
CA LEU A 345 3.51 -19.49 20.40
C LEU A 345 3.51 -19.56 18.87
N VAL A 346 2.58 -20.31 18.27
CA VAL A 346 2.51 -20.38 16.81
C VAL A 346 2.02 -19.07 16.21
N SER A 347 1.09 -18.38 16.87
CA SER A 347 0.62 -17.06 16.42
C SER A 347 1.77 -16.05 16.38
N VAL A 348 2.62 -16.00 17.42
CA VAL A 348 3.80 -15.13 17.48
C VAL A 348 4.80 -15.47 16.39
N ALA A 349 5.09 -16.77 16.16
CA ALA A 349 6.00 -17.17 15.09
C ALA A 349 5.51 -16.71 13.70
N VAL A 350 4.23 -16.91 13.41
CA VAL A 350 3.61 -16.45 12.16
C VAL A 350 3.60 -14.92 12.07
N LEU A 351 3.29 -14.21 13.17
CA LEU A 351 3.30 -12.74 13.23
C LEU A 351 4.68 -12.16 12.92
N VAL A 352 5.74 -12.75 13.48
CA VAL A 352 7.11 -12.32 13.22
C VAL A 352 7.46 -12.53 11.76
N LEU A 353 7.16 -13.69 11.18
CA LEU A 353 7.49 -13.98 9.79
C LEU A 353 6.73 -13.09 8.80
N THR A 354 5.42 -12.95 9.01
CA THR A 354 4.56 -12.09 8.16
C THR A 354 4.92 -10.62 8.36
N GLY A 355 5.30 -10.21 9.57
CA GLY A 355 5.77 -8.86 9.87
C GLY A 355 7.13 -8.53 9.23
N VAL A 356 8.08 -9.47 9.25
CA VAL A 356 9.36 -9.35 8.54
C VAL A 356 9.14 -9.27 7.03
N TYR A 357 8.29 -10.14 6.49
CA TYR A 357 7.90 -10.09 5.08
C TYR A 357 7.31 -8.73 4.69
N ALA A 358 6.32 -8.25 5.45
CA ALA A 358 5.71 -6.95 5.21
C ALA A 358 6.71 -5.79 5.36
N SER A 359 7.66 -5.86 6.30
CA SER A 359 8.70 -4.83 6.47
C SER A 359 9.66 -4.79 5.27
N LEU A 360 10.04 -5.95 4.73
CA LEU A 360 10.87 -6.01 3.54
C LEU A 360 10.15 -5.47 2.31
N LEU A 361 8.84 -5.71 2.21
CA LEU A 361 8.01 -5.23 1.12
C LEU A 361 7.76 -3.72 1.19
N HIS A 362 7.41 -3.22 2.38
CA HIS A 362 6.90 -1.86 2.57
C HIS A 362 7.91 -0.87 3.15
N VAL A 363 9.11 -1.29 3.53
CA VAL A 363 10.20 -0.39 4.00
C VAL A 363 11.43 -0.48 3.09
N GLY A 364 11.84 -1.68 2.71
CA GLY A 364 12.85 -1.91 1.67
C GLY A 364 14.30 -1.49 2.00
N SER A 365 14.53 -0.57 2.94
CA SER A 365 15.87 -0.07 3.31
C SER A 365 15.98 0.37 4.78
N TRP A 366 17.22 0.44 5.29
CA TRP A 366 17.51 0.95 6.63
C TRP A 366 17.26 2.46 6.78
N ALA A 367 17.54 3.23 5.73
CA ALA A 367 17.30 4.67 5.72
C ALA A 367 15.80 4.93 5.91
N ALA A 368 14.97 4.34 5.05
CA ALA A 368 13.51 4.50 5.08
C ALA A 368 12.88 4.07 6.42
N LEU A 369 13.49 3.11 7.14
CA LEU A 369 13.06 2.71 8.49
C LEU A 369 13.23 3.82 9.54
N THR A 370 14.23 4.69 9.39
CA THR A 370 14.59 5.72 10.38
C THR A 370 14.18 7.13 9.97
N THR A 371 14.10 7.43 8.68
CA THR A 371 13.80 8.77 8.14
C THR A 371 12.32 8.99 7.91
N THR A 372 11.55 7.95 7.55
CA THR A 372 10.13 8.10 7.24
C THR A 372 9.23 7.98 8.48
N LEU A 373 8.09 8.66 8.47
CA LEU A 373 7.06 8.53 9.52
C LEU A 373 6.53 7.09 9.62
N TYR A 374 6.41 6.39 8.49
CA TYR A 374 6.01 4.98 8.45
C TYR A 374 7.04 4.09 9.16
N GLY A 375 8.32 4.24 8.83
CA GLY A 375 9.42 3.52 9.46
C GLY A 375 9.54 3.79 10.96
N GLN A 376 9.45 5.05 11.39
CA GLN A 376 9.47 5.44 12.80
C GLN A 376 8.28 4.85 13.57
N THR A 377 7.08 4.87 13.00
CA THR A 377 5.89 4.26 13.61
C THR A 377 6.04 2.73 13.73
N LEU A 378 6.67 2.08 12.74
CA LEU A 378 7.01 0.66 12.80
C LEU A 378 8.02 0.36 13.92
N LEU A 379 9.04 1.20 14.11
CA LEU A 379 10.00 1.05 15.22
C LEU A 379 9.32 1.17 16.59
N ILE A 380 8.38 2.12 16.74
CA ILE A 380 7.54 2.23 17.95
C ILE A 380 6.74 0.94 18.16
N LYS A 381 6.09 0.42 17.12
CA LYS A 381 5.34 -0.84 17.17
C LYS A 381 6.23 -2.00 17.65
N VAL A 382 7.43 -2.15 17.08
CA VAL A 382 8.39 -3.20 17.47
C VAL A 382 8.87 -3.02 18.91
N THR A 383 9.14 -1.79 19.33
CA THR A 383 9.58 -1.47 20.71
C THR A 383 8.53 -1.87 21.74
N ILE A 384 7.25 -1.65 21.47
CA ILE A 384 6.14 -2.06 22.36
C ILE A 384 5.92 -3.59 22.28
N PHE A 385 6.11 -4.19 21.10
CA PHE A 385 5.92 -5.62 20.87
C PHE A 385 6.94 -6.50 21.62
N LEU A 386 8.19 -6.04 21.76
CA LEU A 386 9.25 -6.81 22.43
C LEU A 386 8.92 -7.17 23.89
N PRO A 387 8.54 -6.21 24.78
CA PRO A 387 8.07 -6.52 26.13
C PRO A 387 6.87 -7.48 26.16
N LEU A 388 5.94 -7.37 25.19
CA LEU A 388 4.78 -8.25 25.10
C LEU A 388 5.20 -9.72 24.86
N VAL A 389 6.17 -9.95 23.96
CA VAL A 389 6.74 -11.29 23.71
C VAL A 389 7.49 -11.81 24.94
N ILE A 390 8.24 -10.95 25.63
CA ILE A 390 8.97 -11.31 26.87
C ILE A 390 7.98 -11.78 27.95
N LEU A 391 6.89 -11.05 28.18
CA LEU A 391 5.85 -11.46 29.13
C LEU A 391 5.22 -12.81 28.74
N GLY A 392 4.93 -13.01 27.45
CA GLY A 392 4.44 -14.29 26.93
C GLY A 392 5.41 -15.45 27.19
N ALA A 393 6.73 -15.20 27.01
CA ALA A 393 7.77 -16.17 27.30
C ALA A 393 7.88 -16.49 28.80
N VAL A 394 7.78 -15.48 29.68
CA VAL A 394 7.73 -15.69 31.14
C VAL A 394 6.52 -16.55 31.51
N ASN A 395 5.36 -16.30 30.90
CA ASN A 395 4.15 -17.08 31.14
C ASN A 395 4.26 -18.54 30.66
N LEU A 396 4.88 -18.77 29.51
CA LEU A 396 5.10 -20.11 28.96
C LEU A 396 6.16 -20.90 29.75
N LEU A 397 7.33 -20.29 30.02
CA LEU A 397 8.51 -20.98 30.55
C LEU A 397 8.56 -21.03 32.08
N SER A 398 7.92 -20.07 32.77
CA SER A 398 8.00 -19.94 34.23
C SER A 398 6.63 -20.10 34.89
N THR A 399 5.65 -19.25 34.55
CA THR A 399 4.35 -19.23 35.25
C THR A 399 3.56 -20.53 35.02
N GLY A 400 3.55 -21.07 33.80
CA GLY A 400 2.86 -22.32 33.48
C GLY A 400 3.35 -23.53 34.29
N PRO A 401 4.65 -23.83 34.29
CA PRO A 401 5.22 -24.89 35.13
C PRO A 401 4.96 -24.70 36.63
N GLN A 402 5.10 -23.47 37.14
CA GLN A 402 4.79 -23.15 38.55
C GLN A 402 3.33 -23.43 38.89
N MET A 403 2.40 -23.02 38.00
CA MET A 403 0.96 -23.23 38.19
C MET A 403 0.60 -24.71 38.23
N LYS A 404 1.23 -25.54 37.38
CA LYS A 404 1.03 -27.00 37.39
C LYS A 404 1.47 -27.60 38.74
N ARG A 405 2.64 -27.22 39.27
CA ARG A 405 3.11 -27.70 40.58
C ARG A 405 2.17 -27.27 41.71
N ALA A 406 1.66 -26.04 41.65
CA ALA A 406 0.73 -25.49 42.64
C ALA A 406 -0.62 -26.24 42.70
N THR A 407 -1.02 -26.96 41.64
CA THR A 407 -2.24 -27.80 41.69
C THR A 407 -2.11 -29.04 42.58
N SER A 408 -0.88 -29.48 42.86
CA SER A 408 -0.61 -30.63 43.74
C SER A 408 -0.54 -30.24 45.22
N ALA A 409 -0.44 -28.94 45.54
CA ALA A 409 -0.42 -28.44 46.91
C ALA A 409 -1.84 -28.31 47.49
N THR A 410 -2.02 -28.68 48.75
CA THR A 410 -3.30 -28.52 49.47
C THR A 410 -3.68 -27.05 49.59
N GLY A 411 -4.82 -26.65 48.99
CA GLY A 411 -5.39 -25.30 49.09
C GLY A 411 -5.18 -24.38 47.87
N GLY A 412 -4.32 -24.74 46.91
CA GLY A 412 -4.00 -23.89 45.76
C GLY A 412 -3.17 -22.64 46.10
N ASP A 413 -2.71 -21.91 45.09
CA ASP A 413 -1.83 -20.74 45.25
C ASP A 413 -2.50 -19.46 44.72
N SER A 414 -3.18 -18.76 45.63
CA SER A 414 -3.90 -17.51 45.30
C SER A 414 -2.98 -16.37 44.88
N TRP A 415 -1.76 -16.33 45.40
CA TRP A 415 -0.79 -15.29 45.04
C TRP A 415 -0.32 -15.51 43.60
N LEU A 416 0.03 -16.74 43.23
CA LEU A 416 0.48 -17.09 41.89
C LEU A 416 -0.60 -16.81 40.83
N VAL A 417 -1.87 -17.12 41.13
CA VAL A 417 -3.02 -16.79 40.26
C VAL A 417 -3.18 -15.27 40.11
N THR A 418 -2.99 -14.50 41.19
CA THR A 418 -3.10 -13.04 41.16
C THR A 418 -1.98 -12.41 40.34
N ARG A 419 -0.73 -12.87 40.53
CA ARG A 419 0.43 -12.46 39.75
C ARG A 419 0.25 -12.80 38.27
N PHE A 420 -0.19 -14.02 37.96
CA PHE A 420 -0.50 -14.40 36.58
C PHE A 420 -1.53 -13.48 35.94
N ARG A 421 -2.62 -13.16 36.66
CA ARG A 421 -3.65 -12.22 36.19
C ARG A 421 -3.09 -10.83 35.89
N GLN A 422 -2.18 -10.32 36.73
CA GLN A 422 -1.51 -9.05 36.50
C GLN A 422 -0.66 -9.09 35.23
N LEU A 423 0.14 -10.15 35.05
CA LEU A 423 0.97 -10.34 33.84
C LEU A 423 0.13 -10.35 32.56
N ILE A 424 -0.95 -11.15 32.52
CA ILE A 424 -1.81 -11.20 31.32
C ILE A 424 -2.59 -9.90 31.09
N THR A 425 -2.88 -9.13 32.15
CA THR A 425 -3.49 -7.80 32.02
C THR A 425 -2.48 -6.81 31.42
N SER A 426 -1.22 -6.86 31.86
CA SER A 426 -0.14 -6.09 31.24
C SER A 426 0.07 -6.46 29.77
N GLU A 427 -0.02 -7.74 29.43
CA GLU A 427 0.02 -8.20 28.02
C GLU A 427 -1.12 -7.60 27.19
N VAL A 428 -2.35 -7.61 27.70
CA VAL A 428 -3.50 -6.99 26.98
C VAL A 428 -3.31 -5.48 26.79
N THR A 429 -2.78 -4.77 27.79
CA THR A 429 -2.50 -3.33 27.67
C THR A 429 -1.44 -3.05 26.61
N LEU A 430 -0.33 -3.80 26.60
CA LEU A 430 0.71 -3.68 25.57
C LEU A 430 0.16 -4.05 24.19
N ALA A 431 -0.65 -5.10 24.09
CA ALA A 431 -1.27 -5.49 22.83
C ALA A 431 -2.23 -4.41 22.31
N ALA A 432 -2.99 -3.74 23.17
CA ALA A 432 -3.83 -2.60 22.78
C ALA A 432 -3.01 -1.42 22.24
N ALA A 433 -1.85 -1.15 22.85
CA ALA A 433 -0.90 -0.13 22.37
C ALA A 433 -0.25 -0.52 21.03
N VAL A 434 0.11 -1.79 20.82
CA VAL A 434 0.55 -2.30 19.52
C VAL A 434 -0.54 -2.08 18.47
N VAL A 435 -1.79 -2.43 18.75
CA VAL A 435 -2.91 -2.22 17.81
C VAL A 435 -3.12 -0.72 17.55
N LEU A 436 -2.87 0.17 18.52
CA LEU A 436 -2.97 1.63 18.33
C LEU A 436 -1.90 2.13 17.37
N SER A 437 -0.66 1.67 17.53
CA SER A 437 0.40 1.96 16.56
C SER A 437 0.07 1.43 15.16
N VAL A 438 -0.66 0.32 15.04
CA VAL A 438 -1.16 -0.18 13.73
C VAL A 438 -2.24 0.74 13.16
N GLY A 439 -3.15 1.26 14.00
CA GLY A 439 -4.14 2.25 13.59
C GLY A 439 -3.50 3.48 12.94
N VAL A 440 -2.39 3.97 13.50
CA VAL A 440 -1.58 5.07 12.93
C VAL A 440 -0.77 4.61 11.71
N LEU A 441 -0.05 3.48 11.81
CA LEU A 441 0.81 3.00 10.73
C LEU A 441 0.04 2.80 9.42
N THR A 442 -1.20 2.34 9.50
CA THR A 442 -2.02 2.08 8.32
C THR A 442 -2.58 3.35 7.68
N THR A 443 -2.62 4.50 8.37
CA THR A 443 -2.96 5.80 7.75
C THR A 443 -1.78 6.43 7.02
N LEU A 444 -0.57 5.88 7.18
CA LEU A 444 0.64 6.40 6.56
C LEU A 444 0.95 5.66 5.26
N PRO A 445 1.48 6.35 4.23
CA PRO A 445 1.96 5.68 3.03
C PRO A 445 3.16 4.76 3.35
N PRO A 446 3.35 3.64 2.62
CA PRO A 446 4.49 2.74 2.82
C PRO A 446 5.83 3.44 2.61
N ALA A 447 6.82 3.11 3.43
CA ALA A 447 8.17 3.68 3.37
C ALA A 447 8.98 3.26 2.12
N ALA A 448 8.66 2.13 1.50
CA ALA A 448 9.27 1.63 0.25
C ALA A 448 8.65 2.26 -1.01
N SER A 449 7.66 3.15 -0.86
CA SER A 449 7.35 4.11 -1.93
C SER A 449 8.66 4.83 -2.26
N PRO A 450 9.06 4.99 -3.53
CA PRO A 450 10.42 5.40 -3.88
C PRO A 450 10.78 6.74 -3.21
N GLU A 451 11.47 6.64 -2.09
CA GLU A 451 12.30 7.68 -1.53
C GLU A 451 13.63 7.47 -2.24
N LEU A 452 13.81 8.14 -3.39
CA LEU A 452 15.07 8.08 -4.11
C LEU A 452 16.15 8.58 -3.14
N ALA A 453 17.36 8.03 -3.24
CA ALA A 453 18.50 8.60 -2.54
C ALA A 453 18.51 10.12 -2.79
N PRO A 454 18.82 10.96 -1.77
CA PRO A 454 18.73 12.40 -1.93
C PRO A 454 19.54 12.81 -3.17
N LEU A 455 18.83 13.32 -4.17
CA LEU A 455 19.40 13.78 -5.41
C LEU A 455 20.19 15.07 -5.11
N GLY A 456 21.30 15.28 -5.80
CA GLY A 456 22.23 16.38 -5.50
C GLY A 456 23.65 15.87 -5.30
N GLY A 457 24.45 16.59 -4.52
CA GLY A 457 25.86 16.28 -4.38
C GLY A 457 26.64 17.28 -3.53
N LYS A 458 27.96 17.24 -3.67
CA LYS A 458 28.88 18.19 -3.04
C LYS A 458 29.64 18.95 -4.12
N ALA A 459 29.77 20.26 -3.93
CA ALA A 459 30.57 21.13 -4.77
C ALA A 459 31.50 21.96 -3.88
N GLN A 460 32.71 22.20 -4.36
CA GLN A 460 33.63 23.18 -3.79
C GLN A 460 33.64 24.39 -4.71
N VAL A 461 33.33 25.56 -4.17
CA VAL A 461 33.26 26.83 -4.90
C VAL A 461 33.90 27.89 -4.05
N ASP A 462 34.94 28.54 -4.58
CA ASP A 462 35.76 29.51 -3.85
C ASP A 462 36.33 28.91 -2.54
N ASP A 463 36.02 29.53 -1.40
CA ASP A 463 36.36 29.07 -0.04
C ASP A 463 35.26 28.20 0.60
N LEU A 464 34.19 27.87 -0.15
CA LEU A 464 32.98 27.23 0.35
C LEU A 464 32.84 25.77 -0.12
N ALA A 465 32.61 24.88 0.85
CA ALA A 465 32.06 23.56 0.59
C ALA A 465 30.53 23.62 0.68
N VAL A 466 29.85 23.40 -0.46
CA VAL A 466 28.40 23.41 -0.60
C VAL A 466 27.91 21.98 -0.80
N THR A 467 27.00 21.52 0.04
CA THR A 467 26.31 20.23 -0.13
C THR A 467 24.83 20.49 -0.38
N LEU A 468 24.30 19.97 -1.49
CA LEU A 468 22.88 19.99 -1.83
C LEU A 468 22.30 18.59 -1.69
N ALA A 469 21.20 18.47 -0.94
CA ALA A 469 20.40 17.25 -0.83
C ALA A 469 18.93 17.56 -1.17
N ILE A 470 18.36 16.81 -2.09
CA ILE A 470 16.98 16.93 -2.59
C ILE A 470 16.23 15.64 -2.28
N THR A 471 15.19 15.70 -1.46
CA THR A 471 14.43 14.52 -1.02
C THR A 471 12.93 14.71 -1.26
N PRO A 472 12.21 13.80 -1.93
CA PRO A 472 12.64 12.47 -2.38
C PRO A 472 13.22 12.47 -3.81
N GLY A 473 13.57 13.62 -4.39
CA GLY A 473 14.23 13.70 -5.70
C GLY A 473 13.33 13.31 -6.89
N ARG A 474 12.06 13.71 -6.88
CA ARG A 474 11.07 13.35 -7.92
C ARG A 474 10.36 14.56 -8.49
N VAL A 475 9.59 14.38 -9.56
CA VAL A 475 8.68 15.42 -10.03
C VAL A 475 7.64 15.75 -8.95
N GLY A 476 7.45 17.04 -8.67
CA GLY A 476 6.53 17.51 -7.62
C GLY A 476 7.26 17.92 -6.34
N ILE A 477 6.62 17.75 -5.17
CA ILE A 477 7.13 18.29 -3.90
C ILE A 477 8.42 17.57 -3.46
N ASN A 478 9.46 18.36 -3.21
CA ASN A 478 10.74 17.95 -2.63
C ASN A 478 11.14 18.89 -1.49
N SER A 479 11.95 18.38 -0.58
CA SER A 479 12.72 19.13 0.40
C SER A 479 14.14 19.35 -0.13
N PHE A 480 14.61 20.58 -0.05
CA PHE A 480 15.94 20.99 -0.50
C PHE A 480 16.72 21.45 0.72
N LEU A 481 17.77 20.70 1.07
CA LEU A 481 18.70 21.04 2.15
C LEU A 481 20.04 21.43 1.54
N VAL A 482 20.48 22.65 1.84
CA VAL A 482 21.80 23.16 1.48
C VAL A 482 22.62 23.32 2.76
N THR A 483 23.78 22.68 2.81
CA THR A 483 24.78 22.91 3.86
C THR A 483 25.96 23.65 3.27
N VAL A 484 26.31 24.79 3.87
CA VAL A 484 27.44 25.63 3.43
C VAL A 484 28.45 25.73 4.57
N THR A 485 29.69 25.36 4.27
CA THR A 485 30.82 25.49 5.21
C THR A 485 31.97 26.22 4.56
N ALA A 486 32.69 27.05 5.32
CA ALA A 486 33.96 27.66 4.94
C ALA A 486 35.05 27.07 5.83
N ASP A 487 36.13 26.55 5.25
CA ASP A 487 37.24 25.89 5.99
C ASP A 487 36.78 24.81 7.00
N GLY A 488 35.70 24.11 6.68
CA GLY A 488 35.12 23.06 7.54
C GLY A 488 34.30 23.57 8.73
N GLN A 489 34.08 24.88 8.84
CA GLN A 489 33.18 25.49 9.82
C GLN A 489 31.88 25.98 9.16
N PRO A 490 30.75 25.97 9.87
CA PRO A 490 29.50 26.55 9.39
C PRO A 490 29.64 28.00 8.90
N LEU A 491 29.07 28.30 7.73
CA LEU A 491 29.07 29.66 7.19
C LEU A 491 28.08 30.54 7.98
N ASN A 492 28.60 31.61 8.60
CA ASN A 492 27.81 32.48 9.49
C ASN A 492 27.57 33.90 8.94
N ASP A 493 28.20 34.27 7.81
CA ASP A 493 28.15 35.61 7.22
C ASP A 493 27.30 35.69 5.93
N ALA A 494 26.60 34.61 5.58
CA ALA A 494 25.67 34.57 4.46
C ALA A 494 24.44 35.45 4.74
N ARG A 495 24.14 36.37 3.82
CA ARG A 495 22.94 37.20 3.83
C ARG A 495 21.73 36.48 3.26
N ALA A 496 21.96 35.68 2.23
CA ALA A 496 20.94 34.87 1.58
C ALA A 496 21.60 33.64 0.97
N VAL A 497 20.88 32.52 1.00
CA VAL A 497 21.17 31.34 0.19
C VAL A 497 19.93 31.13 -0.67
N GLU A 498 20.12 30.92 -1.96
CA GLU A 498 19.06 30.75 -2.95
C GLU A 498 19.33 29.50 -3.81
N LEU A 499 18.28 28.90 -4.35
CA LEU A 499 18.34 27.87 -5.38
C LEU A 499 17.78 28.44 -6.67
N ARG A 500 18.46 28.17 -7.78
CA ARG A 500 17.98 28.41 -9.14
C ARG A 500 17.83 27.08 -9.86
N PHE A 501 16.65 26.79 -10.39
CA PHE A 501 16.29 25.55 -11.05
C PHE A 501 16.13 25.79 -12.55
N THR A 502 16.97 25.16 -13.36
CA THR A 502 16.95 25.29 -14.82
C THR A 502 16.68 23.93 -15.45
N PRO A 503 15.57 23.73 -16.17
CA PRO A 503 15.32 22.47 -16.88
C PRO A 503 16.24 22.34 -18.10
N ALA A 504 16.59 21.11 -18.48
CA ALA A 504 17.44 20.86 -19.67
C ALA A 504 16.72 21.11 -21.01
N GLN A 505 15.39 21.19 -21.02
CA GLN A 505 14.61 21.53 -22.23
C GLN A 505 14.78 23.03 -22.58
N ALA A 506 15.08 23.31 -23.84
CA ALA A 506 15.79 24.52 -24.26
C ALA A 506 15.02 25.86 -24.24
N ASP A 507 13.77 25.93 -23.80
CA ASP A 507 12.93 27.14 -23.94
C ASP A 507 12.18 27.60 -22.67
N LEU A 508 12.55 27.11 -21.48
CA LEU A 508 11.90 27.50 -20.22
C LEU A 508 12.79 28.39 -19.34
N PRO A 509 12.26 29.50 -18.77
CA PRO A 509 13.01 30.33 -17.86
C PRO A 509 13.29 29.58 -16.54
N PRO A 510 14.45 29.82 -15.90
CA PRO A 510 14.76 29.21 -14.62
C PRO A 510 13.84 29.73 -13.52
N SER A 511 13.51 28.88 -12.56
CA SER A 511 12.79 29.29 -11.33
C SER A 511 13.78 29.49 -10.18
N GLU A 512 13.44 30.35 -9.22
CA GLU A 512 14.32 30.66 -8.08
C GLU A 512 13.57 30.55 -6.75
N ALA A 513 14.28 30.16 -5.70
CA ALA A 513 13.74 30.05 -4.35
C ALA A 513 14.78 30.40 -3.29
N GLN A 514 14.41 31.26 -2.34
CA GLN A 514 15.27 31.63 -1.22
C GLN A 514 15.10 30.63 -0.07
N LEU A 515 16.20 30.08 0.47
CA LEU A 515 16.14 29.10 1.55
C LEU A 515 16.05 29.77 2.93
N THR A 516 15.42 29.08 3.88
CA THR A 516 15.34 29.50 5.28
C THR A 516 16.50 28.92 6.09
N ALA A 517 17.19 29.75 6.86
CA ALA A 517 18.29 29.31 7.72
C ALA A 517 17.77 28.44 8.88
N GLN A 518 18.41 27.30 9.11
CA GLN A 518 18.10 26.35 10.19
C GLN A 518 19.11 26.40 11.35
N GLY A 519 20.23 27.09 11.17
CA GLY A 519 21.38 27.08 12.08
C GLY A 519 22.51 26.17 11.57
N ASP A 520 23.70 26.31 12.15
CA ASP A 520 24.89 25.51 11.81
C ASP A 520 25.22 25.44 10.30
N GLY A 521 25.03 26.55 9.57
CA GLY A 521 25.35 26.64 8.14
C GLY A 521 24.38 25.85 7.25
N GLN A 522 23.24 25.42 7.78
CA GLN A 522 22.18 24.72 7.05
C GLN A 522 21.04 25.66 6.66
N TYR A 523 20.54 25.46 5.45
CA TYR A 523 19.46 26.22 4.85
C TYR A 523 18.49 25.24 4.18
N SER A 524 17.18 25.42 4.35
CA SER A 524 16.19 24.52 3.75
C SER A 524 14.96 25.21 3.18
N ILE A 525 14.33 24.54 2.23
CA ILE A 525 13.00 24.89 1.71
C ILE A 525 12.28 23.63 1.20
N ASP A 526 10.97 23.59 1.33
CA ASP A 526 10.12 22.55 0.74
C ASP A 526 9.30 23.14 -0.41
N GLY A 527 9.23 22.44 -1.54
CA GLY A 527 8.47 22.92 -2.71
C GLY A 527 8.56 22.01 -3.93
N ALA A 528 7.70 22.29 -4.91
CA ALA A 528 7.62 21.59 -6.19
C ALA A 528 8.42 22.32 -7.29
N PHE A 529 9.71 22.58 -7.04
CA PHE A 529 10.59 23.29 -7.97
C PHE A 529 11.09 22.42 -9.14
N LEU A 530 11.04 21.10 -8.96
CA LEU A 530 11.40 20.11 -9.96
C LEU A 530 10.12 19.57 -10.61
N SER A 531 9.67 20.23 -11.66
CA SER A 531 8.30 20.09 -12.17
C SER A 531 8.15 19.33 -13.48
N LEU A 532 9.27 18.88 -14.06
CA LEU A 532 9.33 18.13 -15.31
C LEU A 532 10.13 16.84 -15.12
N PRO A 533 9.69 15.72 -15.71
CA PRO A 533 10.45 14.47 -15.72
C PRO A 533 11.59 14.58 -16.74
N ASP A 534 12.77 15.05 -16.32
CA ASP A 534 13.98 15.15 -17.16
C ASP A 534 15.19 15.60 -16.32
N ALA A 535 16.33 15.87 -16.97
CA ALA A 535 17.49 16.50 -16.35
C ALA A 535 17.26 17.99 -16.00
N TRP A 536 17.77 18.39 -14.84
CA TRP A 536 17.74 19.75 -14.29
C TRP A 536 19.13 20.18 -13.86
N GLN A 537 19.46 21.45 -14.05
CA GLN A 537 20.57 22.09 -13.36
C GLN A 537 20.02 22.88 -12.17
N VAL A 538 20.44 22.50 -10.96
CA VAL A 538 20.14 23.21 -9.71
C VAL A 538 21.38 23.99 -9.28
N GLN A 539 21.32 25.31 -9.32
CA GLN A 539 22.39 26.20 -8.91
C GLN A 539 22.11 26.76 -7.51
N VAL A 540 23.02 26.52 -6.57
CA VAL A 540 23.03 27.15 -5.25
C VAL A 540 23.76 28.49 -5.36
N VAL A 541 23.09 29.57 -4.97
CA VAL A 541 23.65 30.92 -4.93
C VAL A 541 23.85 31.33 -3.46
N VAL A 542 25.09 31.58 -3.07
CA VAL A 542 25.43 32.01 -1.71
C VAL A 542 25.84 33.48 -1.75
N ARG A 543 25.03 34.36 -1.17
CA ARG A 543 25.30 35.80 -1.10
C ARG A 543 25.89 36.16 0.25
N ARG A 544 27.09 36.71 0.27
CA ARG A 544 27.84 37.04 1.50
C ARG A 544 27.89 38.53 1.78
N SER A 545 28.07 38.90 3.04
CA SER A 545 28.05 40.30 3.47
C SER A 545 29.24 41.13 2.99
N ALA A 546 30.39 40.49 2.78
CA ALA A 546 31.66 41.13 2.48
C ALA A 546 32.45 40.43 1.36
N ALA A 547 31.79 39.58 0.56
CA ALA A 547 32.38 38.85 -0.55
C ALA A 547 31.41 38.83 -1.75
N PHE A 548 31.94 38.46 -2.92
CA PHE A 548 31.12 38.23 -4.11
C PHE A 548 30.20 37.02 -3.93
N ASP A 549 29.13 36.96 -4.72
CA ASP A 549 28.22 35.82 -4.73
C ASP A 549 28.93 34.58 -5.29
N SER A 550 28.79 33.45 -4.59
CA SER A 550 29.35 32.16 -5.00
C SER A 550 28.25 31.27 -5.59
N PHE A 551 28.57 30.54 -6.66
CA PHE A 551 27.62 29.74 -7.43
C PHE A 551 28.06 28.27 -7.51
N ALA A 552 27.28 27.35 -6.95
CA ALA A 552 27.53 25.90 -7.04
C ALA A 552 26.45 25.23 -7.89
N ASN A 553 26.84 24.61 -9.01
CA ASN A 553 25.93 23.94 -9.93
C ASN A 553 25.87 22.44 -9.64
N PHE A 554 24.67 21.89 -9.66
CA PHE A 554 24.39 20.47 -9.51
C PHE A 554 23.50 20.01 -10.65
N ASP A 555 23.95 19.00 -11.41
CA ASP A 555 23.13 18.36 -12.43
C ASP A 555 22.35 17.22 -11.78
N VAL A 556 21.02 17.25 -11.93
CA VAL A 556 20.04 16.43 -11.24
C VAL A 556 19.15 15.77 -12.29
N ASP A 557 19.21 14.45 -12.41
CA ASP A 557 18.39 13.72 -13.37
C ASP A 557 17.14 13.14 -12.70
N LEU A 558 15.96 13.58 -13.17
CA LEU A 558 14.66 13.12 -12.68
C LEU A 558 14.00 12.12 -13.61
N THR A 559 14.69 11.70 -14.68
CA THR A 559 14.28 10.50 -15.40
C THR A 559 14.17 9.38 -14.37
N PRO A 560 13.08 8.59 -14.36
CA PRO A 560 13.01 7.47 -13.46
C PRO A 560 14.16 6.56 -13.86
N ALA A 561 15.27 6.60 -13.11
CA ALA A 561 16.24 5.53 -13.11
C ALA A 561 15.39 4.30 -12.85
N GLY A 562 15.13 3.53 -13.92
CA GLY A 562 14.05 2.54 -13.95
C GLY A 562 14.09 1.83 -12.63
N VAL A 563 13.06 2.06 -11.79
CA VAL A 563 13.19 1.82 -10.35
C VAL A 563 13.49 0.35 -10.22
N THR A 564 14.78 0.04 -10.10
CA THR A 564 15.25 -1.23 -9.63
C THR A 564 14.85 -1.18 -8.17
N THR A 565 13.58 -1.48 -7.90
CA THR A 565 13.28 -2.28 -6.75
C THR A 565 14.11 -3.53 -7.01
N GLN A 566 15.34 -3.55 -6.50
CA GLN A 566 15.99 -4.80 -6.18
C GLN A 566 15.02 -5.46 -5.20
N ARG A 567 14.01 -6.15 -5.73
CA ARG A 567 13.14 -7.02 -4.97
C ARG A 567 14.07 -8.13 -4.53
N PHE A 568 14.61 -7.92 -3.34
CA PHE A 568 15.57 -8.78 -2.69
C PHE A 568 15.10 -10.23 -2.87
N PRO A 569 15.95 -11.14 -3.41
CA PRO A 569 15.59 -12.54 -3.61
C PRO A 569 15.20 -13.26 -2.29
N TRP A 570 15.45 -12.62 -1.14
CA TRP A 570 15.02 -13.03 0.19
C TRP A 570 13.49 -12.97 0.42
N ALA A 571 12.75 -12.05 -0.21
CA ALA A 571 11.27 -12.01 -0.08
C ALA A 571 10.64 -13.34 -0.52
N ARG A 572 11.27 -13.93 -1.53
CA ARG A 572 10.97 -15.24 -2.06
C ARG A 572 11.32 -16.38 -1.09
N VAL A 573 12.51 -16.35 -0.50
CA VAL A 573 12.92 -17.31 0.56
C VAL A 573 11.97 -17.23 1.77
N ILE A 574 11.57 -16.02 2.16
CA ILE A 574 10.64 -15.78 3.28
C ILE A 574 9.23 -16.25 2.93
N ALA A 575 8.78 -16.12 1.67
CA ALA A 575 7.53 -16.72 1.21
C ALA A 575 7.51 -18.25 1.35
N GLY A 576 8.62 -18.92 1.00
CA GLY A 576 8.80 -20.36 1.21
C GLY A 576 8.76 -20.73 2.70
N LEU A 577 9.43 -19.94 3.55
CA LEU A 577 9.37 -20.11 5.02
C LEU A 577 7.97 -19.85 5.58
N LEU A 578 7.24 -18.86 5.07
CA LEU A 578 5.86 -18.56 5.42
C LEU A 578 4.92 -19.72 5.07
N LEU A 579 5.11 -20.34 3.90
CA LEU A 579 4.34 -21.51 3.48
C LEU A 579 4.63 -22.72 4.39
N LEU A 580 5.91 -22.97 4.71
CA LEU A 580 6.34 -24.00 5.66
C LEU A 580 5.74 -23.78 7.05
N VAL A 581 5.69 -22.54 7.52
CA VAL A 581 5.14 -22.22 8.84
C VAL A 581 3.62 -22.21 8.85
N ALA A 582 2.95 -21.80 7.77
CA ALA A 582 1.51 -21.94 7.62
C ALA A 582 1.10 -23.43 7.61
N LEU A 583 1.85 -24.28 6.91
CA LEU A 583 1.68 -25.74 6.94
C LEU A 583 1.99 -26.32 8.33
N SER A 584 2.98 -25.78 9.04
CA SER A 584 3.30 -26.14 10.42
C SER A 584 2.23 -25.69 11.42
N PHE A 585 1.55 -24.57 11.17
CA PHE A 585 0.41 -24.09 11.95
C PHE A 585 -0.82 -24.97 11.70
N LEU A 586 -1.10 -25.35 10.44
CA LEU A 586 -2.12 -26.34 10.11
C LEU A 586 -1.80 -27.71 10.73
N TRP A 587 -0.51 -28.08 10.79
CA TRP A 587 -0.03 -29.27 11.50
C TRP A 587 -0.19 -29.17 13.02
N ALA A 588 0.06 -28.01 13.63
CA ALA A 588 -0.20 -27.77 15.05
C ALA A 588 -1.71 -27.79 15.39
N LEU A 589 -2.57 -27.45 14.42
CA LEU A 589 -4.03 -27.56 14.51
C LEU A 589 -4.53 -28.99 14.18
N TRP A 590 -3.73 -29.85 13.54
CA TRP A 590 -4.11 -31.21 13.09
C TRP A 590 -4.53 -32.18 14.20
N PRO A 591 -3.88 -32.21 15.40
CA PRO A 591 -4.31 -33.04 16.51
C PRO A 591 -5.74 -32.73 17.00
N LEU A 592 -6.33 -31.61 16.57
CA LEU A 592 -7.64 -31.11 16.97
C LEU A 592 -8.78 -31.51 16.01
N VAL A 593 -8.48 -32.12 14.84
CA VAL A 593 -9.49 -32.57 13.85
C VAL A 593 -9.47 -34.09 13.63
N ALA A 594 -8.32 -34.74 13.85
CA ALA A 594 -8.18 -36.19 13.67
C ALA A 594 -8.45 -36.97 14.98
N SER A 595 -9.24 -38.06 14.89
CA SER A 595 -9.52 -38.96 16.02
C SER A 595 -8.24 -39.65 16.54
N PRO A 596 -8.20 -40.07 17.82
CA PRO A 596 -7.01 -40.66 18.44
C PRO A 596 -6.42 -41.85 17.66
N ALA A 597 -7.26 -42.63 16.98
CA ALA A 597 -6.87 -43.79 16.17
C ALA A 597 -6.10 -43.42 14.88
N ARG A 598 -6.12 -42.16 14.43
CA ARG A 598 -5.40 -41.69 13.23
C ARG A 598 -4.05 -41.01 13.55
N ARG A 599 -3.67 -40.92 14.83
CA ARG A 599 -2.44 -40.22 15.27
C ARG A 599 -1.13 -40.95 14.99
N VAL A 600 -1.16 -42.22 14.58
CA VAL A 600 0.05 -43.08 14.53
C VAL A 600 0.46 -43.53 13.12
N GLY A 601 -0.36 -43.38 12.08
CA GLY A 601 -0.17 -44.22 10.88
C GLY A 601 0.43 -43.59 9.63
N LEU A 602 0.00 -42.41 9.22
CA LEU A 602 0.33 -41.86 7.90
C LEU A 602 0.30 -40.34 7.98
N VAL A 603 1.10 -39.67 7.15
CA VAL A 603 1.10 -38.22 6.84
C VAL A 603 2.30 -37.39 7.37
N GLY A 604 3.33 -38.00 7.96
CA GLY A 604 4.63 -37.32 8.12
C GLY A 604 5.35 -37.04 6.77
N VAL A 605 5.13 -37.93 5.80
CA VAL A 605 5.82 -37.94 4.49
C VAL A 605 5.18 -37.01 3.43
N PRO A 606 3.84 -36.86 3.30
CA PRO A 606 3.22 -36.00 2.30
C PRO A 606 3.32 -34.50 2.60
N ALA A 607 3.36 -34.10 3.87
CA ALA A 607 3.55 -32.69 4.24
C ALA A 607 4.99 -32.22 3.97
N GLY A 608 5.99 -33.09 4.26
CA GLY A 608 7.36 -32.88 3.82
C GLY A 608 7.51 -32.94 2.30
N GLY A 609 6.78 -33.84 1.62
CA GLY A 609 6.76 -33.94 0.16
C GLY A 609 6.15 -32.71 -0.54
N LEU A 610 5.04 -32.17 -0.03
CA LEU A 610 4.41 -30.95 -0.55
C LEU A 610 5.26 -29.71 -0.28
N ALA A 611 5.96 -29.67 0.86
CA ALA A 611 6.94 -28.64 1.17
C ALA A 611 8.12 -28.67 0.18
N LEU A 612 8.63 -29.85 -0.17
CA LEU A 612 9.71 -30.02 -1.16
C LEU A 612 9.25 -29.72 -2.59
N VAL A 613 8.02 -30.08 -2.96
CA VAL A 613 7.42 -29.75 -4.26
C VAL A 613 7.16 -28.24 -4.39
N GLY A 614 6.69 -27.59 -3.32
CA GLY A 614 6.54 -26.13 -3.28
C GLY A 614 7.89 -25.41 -3.37
N LEU A 615 8.93 -25.92 -2.69
CA LEU A 615 10.30 -25.42 -2.80
C LEU A 615 10.84 -25.59 -4.23
N PHE A 616 10.60 -26.75 -4.85
CA PHE A 616 11.04 -27.08 -6.21
C PHE A 616 10.37 -26.23 -7.28
N LEU A 617 9.03 -26.12 -7.28
CA LEU A 617 8.28 -25.30 -8.25
C LEU A 617 8.65 -23.80 -8.15
N PHE A 618 9.05 -23.36 -6.96
CA PHE A 618 9.45 -22.00 -6.70
C PHE A 618 10.83 -21.62 -7.24
N PHE A 619 11.79 -22.55 -7.19
CA PHE A 619 13.11 -22.37 -7.80
C PHE A 619 13.10 -22.59 -9.33
N GLN A 620 12.04 -23.22 -9.87
CA GLN A 620 11.89 -23.52 -11.31
C GLN A 620 10.98 -22.54 -12.05
N ALA A 621 10.26 -21.64 -11.36
CA ALA A 621 9.47 -20.61 -12.03
C ALA A 621 10.41 -19.52 -12.57
N PRO A 622 10.45 -19.27 -13.90
CA PRO A 622 11.36 -18.29 -14.46
C PRO A 622 11.12 -16.92 -13.82
N THR A 623 12.20 -16.21 -13.55
CA THR A 623 12.18 -14.79 -13.22
C THR A 623 11.52 -14.05 -14.37
N ILE A 624 10.24 -13.71 -14.25
CA ILE A 624 9.72 -12.56 -14.99
C ILE A 624 10.43 -11.37 -14.37
N ALA A 625 11.50 -10.93 -15.02
CA ALA A 625 12.11 -9.65 -14.72
C ALA A 625 11.00 -8.60 -14.81
N ALA A 626 10.93 -7.70 -13.82
CA ALA A 626 10.20 -6.46 -14.02
C ALA A 626 10.79 -5.82 -15.30
N ASP A 627 9.91 -5.46 -16.22
CA ASP A 627 10.29 -4.90 -17.51
C ASP A 627 11.08 -3.60 -17.33
N ASN A 628 12.40 -3.69 -17.41
CA ASN A 628 13.31 -2.54 -17.48
C ASN A 628 13.33 -2.00 -18.92
N PHE A 629 12.16 -1.71 -19.48
CA PHE A 629 12.07 -1.17 -20.83
C PHE A 629 11.77 0.33 -20.80
N PRO A 630 12.31 1.12 -21.75
CA PRO A 630 12.12 2.56 -21.80
C PRO A 630 10.64 2.93 -21.92
N LEU A 631 10.26 4.07 -21.33
CA LEU A 631 8.97 4.69 -21.58
C LEU A 631 8.97 5.25 -23.01
N ASN A 632 7.82 5.18 -23.68
CA ASN A 632 7.65 5.71 -25.02
C ASN A 632 7.72 7.26 -24.99
N PRO A 633 8.77 7.88 -25.55
CA PRO A 633 8.94 9.33 -25.54
C PRO A 633 8.08 10.02 -26.60
N VAL A 634 7.47 9.27 -27.53
CA VAL A 634 6.72 9.81 -28.66
C VAL A 634 5.21 9.76 -28.37
N PRO A 635 4.51 10.91 -28.30
CA PRO A 635 3.07 10.94 -28.08
C PRO A 635 2.30 10.24 -29.22
N PRO A 636 1.22 9.49 -28.93
CA PRO A 636 0.38 8.82 -29.93
C PRO A 636 -0.57 9.82 -30.62
N ASN A 637 -0.01 10.83 -31.28
CA ASN A 637 -0.76 11.83 -32.04
C ASN A 637 -0.97 11.38 -33.50
N ALA A 638 -1.78 12.14 -34.26
CA ALA A 638 -2.13 11.79 -35.64
C ALA A 638 -0.91 11.63 -36.56
N GLU A 639 0.13 12.46 -36.36
CA GLU A 639 1.37 12.40 -37.12
C GLU A 639 2.14 11.11 -36.82
N SER A 640 2.31 10.76 -35.54
CA SER A 640 2.95 9.51 -35.11
C SER A 640 2.20 8.28 -35.60
N LEU A 641 0.86 8.31 -35.59
CA LEU A 641 0.05 7.19 -36.05
C LEU A 641 0.15 7.01 -37.57
N ALA A 642 0.18 8.10 -38.34
CA ALA A 642 0.37 8.06 -39.78
C ALA A 642 1.78 7.55 -40.15
N ALA A 643 2.83 8.03 -39.46
CA ALA A 643 4.20 7.56 -39.65
C ALA A 643 4.33 6.07 -39.30
N GLY A 644 3.75 5.63 -38.18
CA GLY A 644 3.74 4.23 -37.76
C GLY A 644 2.97 3.33 -38.72
N ALA A 645 1.85 3.80 -39.28
CA ALA A 645 1.05 3.05 -40.26
C ALA A 645 1.85 2.77 -41.55
N ALA A 646 2.58 3.78 -42.06
CA ALA A 646 3.42 3.63 -43.25
C ALA A 646 4.55 2.61 -43.00
N LEU A 647 5.23 2.73 -41.86
CA LEU A 647 6.29 1.80 -41.47
C LEU A 647 5.77 0.37 -41.29
N TYR A 648 4.57 0.20 -40.72
CA TYR A 648 3.95 -1.10 -40.54
C TYR A 648 3.59 -1.76 -41.87
N ALA A 649 3.03 -0.98 -42.81
CA ALA A 649 2.68 -1.43 -44.14
C ALA A 649 3.91 -1.95 -44.91
N GLU A 650 5.04 -1.26 -44.77
CA GLU A 650 6.29 -1.61 -45.43
C GLU A 650 6.99 -2.82 -44.79
N ASN A 651 7.06 -2.86 -43.46
CA ASN A 651 7.97 -3.77 -42.74
C ASN A 651 7.27 -4.96 -42.05
N CYS A 652 6.00 -4.83 -41.65
CA CYS A 652 5.35 -5.77 -40.74
C CYS A 652 4.23 -6.59 -41.40
N VAL A 653 3.54 -6.03 -42.40
CA VAL A 653 2.40 -6.68 -43.10
C VAL A 653 2.74 -8.05 -43.71
N PRO A 654 3.92 -8.29 -44.32
CA PRO A 654 4.22 -9.61 -44.90
C PRO A 654 4.10 -10.77 -43.90
N CYS A 655 4.42 -10.53 -42.62
CA CYS A 655 4.36 -11.52 -41.55
C CYS A 655 3.07 -11.40 -40.73
N HIS A 656 2.69 -10.20 -40.30
CA HIS A 656 1.56 -10.01 -39.37
C HIS A 656 0.20 -9.77 -40.04
N GLY A 657 0.17 -9.56 -41.36
CA GLY A 657 -1.06 -9.21 -42.10
C GLY A 657 -1.48 -7.75 -41.92
N VAL A 658 -2.42 -7.27 -42.74
CA VAL A 658 -2.88 -5.87 -42.70
C VAL A 658 -3.60 -5.54 -41.39
N THR A 659 -4.30 -6.53 -40.81
CA THR A 659 -5.02 -6.38 -39.55
C THR A 659 -4.18 -6.71 -38.32
N GLY A 660 -2.95 -7.17 -38.49
CA GLY A 660 -2.09 -7.63 -37.40
C GLY A 660 -2.42 -9.01 -36.84
N ALA A 661 -3.31 -9.78 -37.46
CA ALA A 661 -3.76 -11.09 -36.97
C ALA A 661 -2.72 -12.23 -37.10
N GLY A 662 -1.49 -11.95 -37.53
CA GLY A 662 -0.46 -12.96 -37.76
C GLY A 662 -0.65 -13.76 -39.06
N ASP A 663 -1.54 -13.29 -39.94
CA ASP A 663 -2.01 -14.05 -41.11
C ASP A 663 -1.45 -13.54 -42.44
N GLY A 664 -0.32 -12.81 -42.38
CA GLY A 664 0.38 -12.33 -43.57
C GLY A 664 0.82 -13.48 -44.50
N PRO A 665 1.04 -13.20 -45.79
CA PRO A 665 1.38 -14.21 -46.79
C PRO A 665 2.63 -15.01 -46.44
N VAL A 666 3.60 -14.39 -45.75
CA VAL A 666 4.78 -15.08 -45.20
C VAL A 666 4.47 -15.70 -43.84
N GLY A 667 3.74 -14.99 -42.98
CA GLY A 667 3.43 -15.41 -41.61
C GLY A 667 2.76 -16.79 -41.50
N ARG A 668 1.84 -17.11 -42.41
CA ARG A 668 1.13 -18.41 -42.46
C ARG A 668 2.04 -19.62 -42.68
N THR A 669 3.29 -19.40 -43.08
CA THR A 669 4.27 -20.47 -43.38
C THR A 669 5.34 -20.64 -42.29
N LEU A 670 5.36 -19.76 -41.28
CA LEU A 670 6.37 -19.76 -40.21
C LEU A 670 5.96 -20.64 -39.03
N ASN A 671 6.95 -21.20 -38.33
CA ASN A 671 6.77 -21.98 -37.10
C ASN A 671 7.80 -21.56 -36.03
N PRO A 672 7.40 -20.95 -34.91
CA PRO A 672 6.01 -20.61 -34.56
C PRO A 672 5.41 -19.55 -35.49
N PRO A 673 4.07 -19.51 -35.67
CA PRO A 673 3.42 -18.44 -36.43
C PRO A 673 3.63 -17.08 -35.75
N PRO A 674 3.63 -15.96 -36.51
CA PRO A 674 3.71 -14.62 -35.92
C PRO A 674 2.57 -14.37 -34.93
N ALA A 675 2.85 -13.56 -33.90
CA ALA A 675 1.85 -13.22 -32.89
C ALA A 675 0.67 -12.43 -33.49
N ASP A 676 -0.53 -12.70 -32.97
CA ASP A 676 -1.74 -11.89 -33.22
C ASP A 676 -1.62 -10.59 -32.43
N LEU A 677 -1.22 -9.53 -33.12
CA LEU A 677 -1.02 -8.20 -32.55
C LEU A 677 -2.34 -7.63 -32.01
N THR A 678 -3.50 -8.01 -32.54
CA THR A 678 -4.80 -7.52 -32.04
C THR A 678 -5.07 -7.96 -30.59
N GLN A 679 -4.43 -9.05 -30.15
CA GLN A 679 -4.51 -9.53 -28.77
C GLN A 679 -3.29 -9.11 -27.95
N HIS A 680 -2.10 -9.12 -28.54
CA HIS A 680 -0.85 -8.89 -27.80
C HIS A 680 -0.47 -7.42 -27.63
N THR A 681 -1.09 -6.49 -28.36
CA THR A 681 -0.84 -5.04 -28.21
C THR A 681 -1.94 -4.31 -27.44
N VAL A 682 -2.91 -5.02 -26.84
CA VAL A 682 -3.90 -4.41 -25.93
C VAL A 682 -3.18 -3.71 -24.77
N PRO A 683 -3.53 -2.45 -24.42
CA PRO A 683 -2.96 -1.76 -23.27
C PRO A 683 -3.04 -2.60 -21.99
N GLY A 684 -1.89 -2.78 -21.31
CA GLY A 684 -1.78 -3.57 -20.08
C GLY A 684 -1.34 -5.04 -20.25
N ILE A 685 -1.29 -5.59 -21.47
CA ILE A 685 -0.76 -6.95 -21.71
C ILE A 685 0.78 -6.95 -21.80
N HIS A 686 1.34 -6.05 -22.61
CA HIS A 686 2.78 -5.78 -22.69
C HIS A 686 2.99 -4.27 -22.59
N SER A 687 4.10 -3.81 -22.01
CA SER A 687 4.45 -2.39 -21.96
C SER A 687 4.94 -1.89 -23.33
N ASP A 688 4.87 -0.59 -23.57
CA ASP A 688 5.37 0.01 -24.83
C ASP A 688 6.86 -0.28 -25.03
N GLY A 689 7.65 -0.15 -23.96
CA GLY A 689 9.06 -0.47 -24.01
C GLY A 689 9.35 -1.94 -24.35
N ARG A 690 8.49 -2.89 -23.92
CA ARG A 690 8.64 -4.30 -24.30
C ARG A 690 8.35 -4.53 -25.78
N LEU A 691 7.33 -3.86 -26.32
CA LEU A 691 7.02 -3.90 -27.76
C LEU A 691 8.16 -3.26 -28.56
N TYR A 692 8.69 -2.13 -28.08
CA TYR A 692 9.85 -1.46 -28.66
C TYR A 692 11.09 -2.37 -28.68
N ASP A 693 11.35 -3.10 -27.60
CA ASP A 693 12.47 -4.05 -27.52
C ASP A 693 12.33 -5.17 -28.53
N TRP A 694 11.14 -5.78 -28.67
CA TRP A 694 10.92 -6.82 -29.68
C TRP A 694 11.04 -6.31 -31.12
N ILE A 695 10.61 -5.07 -31.39
CA ILE A 695 10.84 -4.45 -32.70
C ILE A 695 12.34 -4.21 -32.90
N THR A 696 13.03 -3.73 -31.87
CA THR A 696 14.47 -3.39 -31.94
C THR A 696 15.34 -4.63 -32.13
N ASN A 697 15.10 -5.67 -31.33
CA ASN A 697 15.97 -6.84 -31.20
C ASN A 697 15.42 -8.10 -31.87
N GLY A 698 14.20 -8.04 -32.41
CA GLY A 698 13.46 -9.22 -32.86
C GLY A 698 12.91 -10.02 -31.66
N PHE A 699 12.29 -11.16 -31.96
CA PHE A 699 11.75 -12.05 -30.92
C PHE A 699 12.51 -13.38 -30.94
N ALA A 700 13.13 -13.73 -29.80
CA ALA A 700 13.94 -14.93 -29.65
C ALA A 700 13.15 -16.21 -29.99
N ASP A 701 13.83 -17.20 -30.57
CA ASP A 701 13.24 -18.48 -31.01
C ASP A 701 12.09 -18.34 -32.03
N SER A 702 12.05 -17.21 -32.76
CA SER A 702 11.14 -16.96 -33.87
C SER A 702 11.87 -16.42 -35.10
N VAL A 703 11.13 -16.23 -36.20
CA VAL A 703 11.65 -15.66 -37.46
C VAL A 703 11.44 -14.13 -37.50
N MET A 704 11.01 -13.50 -36.39
CA MET A 704 10.84 -12.05 -36.32
C MET A 704 12.20 -11.35 -36.38
N PRO A 705 12.49 -10.54 -37.42
CA PRO A 705 13.77 -9.86 -37.56
C PRO A 705 13.91 -8.69 -36.58
N ALA A 706 15.16 -8.29 -36.33
CA ALA A 706 15.51 -7.09 -35.58
C ALA A 706 15.48 -5.86 -36.51
N PHE A 707 14.82 -4.79 -36.08
CA PHE A 707 14.77 -3.50 -36.80
C PHE A 707 15.67 -2.43 -36.17
N GLY A 708 16.50 -2.80 -35.19
CA GLY A 708 17.49 -1.96 -34.51
C GLY A 708 18.36 -1.14 -35.46
N ASP A 709 18.85 -1.80 -36.51
CA ASP A 709 19.78 -1.23 -37.50
C ASP A 709 19.07 -0.72 -38.77
N GLN A 710 17.76 -0.92 -38.90
CA GLN A 710 16.97 -0.60 -40.11
C GLN A 710 16.09 0.63 -39.93
N LEU A 711 15.61 0.87 -38.70
CA LEU A 711 14.74 1.98 -38.35
C LEU A 711 15.42 2.86 -37.29
N SER A 712 15.11 4.15 -37.24
CA SER A 712 15.54 5.01 -36.14
C SER A 712 14.80 4.69 -34.84
N ASP A 713 15.32 5.17 -33.71
CA ASP A 713 14.67 5.05 -32.39
C ASP A 713 13.24 5.60 -32.42
N GLU A 714 13.07 6.82 -32.93
CA GLU A 714 11.78 7.49 -33.07
C GLU A 714 10.81 6.73 -34.00
N GLN A 715 11.29 6.19 -35.13
CA GLN A 715 10.49 5.38 -36.05
C GLN A 715 9.94 4.11 -35.40
N ARG A 716 10.73 3.46 -34.54
CA ARG A 716 10.27 2.30 -33.78
C ARG A 716 9.21 2.67 -32.74
N TRP A 717 9.29 3.85 -32.13
CA TRP A 717 8.22 4.35 -31.25
C TRP A 717 6.93 4.69 -32.00
N HIS A 718 7.02 5.25 -33.22
CA HIS A 718 5.84 5.42 -34.08
C HIS A 718 5.16 4.08 -34.42
N LEU A 719 5.95 3.04 -34.70
CA LEU A 719 5.43 1.68 -34.89
C LEU A 719 4.69 1.18 -33.65
N VAL A 720 5.25 1.35 -32.44
CA VAL A 720 4.59 0.98 -31.18
C VAL A 720 3.24 1.70 -31.05
N ASN A 721 3.18 3.01 -31.27
CA ASN A 721 1.94 3.79 -31.23
C ASN A 721 0.90 3.27 -32.22
N TYR A 722 1.30 2.92 -33.46
CA TYR A 722 0.38 2.40 -34.46
C TYR A 722 -0.14 1.00 -34.12
N ILE A 723 0.73 0.05 -33.73
CA ILE A 723 0.29 -1.33 -33.46
C ILE A 723 -0.65 -1.42 -32.26
N ARG A 724 -0.62 -0.45 -31.33
CA ARG A 724 -1.62 -0.31 -30.26
C ARG A 724 -3.03 -0.09 -30.79
N THR A 725 -3.17 0.60 -31.91
CA THR A 725 -4.49 0.87 -32.53
C THR A 725 -5.11 -0.36 -33.18
N LEU A 726 -4.29 -1.35 -33.56
CA LEU A 726 -4.76 -2.62 -34.13
C LEU A 726 -5.58 -3.44 -33.11
N ALA A 727 -5.27 -3.32 -31.82
CA ALA A 727 -5.98 -4.00 -30.74
C ALA A 727 -7.35 -3.38 -30.40
N THR A 728 -7.57 -2.10 -30.73
CA THR A 728 -8.82 -1.39 -30.43
C THR A 728 -9.87 -1.48 -31.54
N GLY A 729 -9.56 -2.16 -32.66
CA GLY A 729 -10.37 -2.17 -33.87
C GLY A 729 -10.24 -0.85 -34.63
N GLY A 730 -9.66 -0.89 -35.83
CA GLY A 730 -9.31 0.30 -36.60
C GLY A 730 -10.51 1.17 -37.01
N GLU A 731 -10.89 2.14 -36.17
CA GLU A 731 -11.80 3.25 -36.51
C GLU A 731 -11.05 4.57 -36.78
N ALA A 732 -9.87 4.51 -37.41
CA ALA A 732 -9.17 5.70 -37.92
C ALA A 732 -9.14 5.78 -39.47
N SER A 733 -9.78 4.85 -40.19
CA SER A 733 -9.87 4.86 -41.65
C SER A 733 -11.29 5.17 -42.13
N ALA A 734 -11.84 6.36 -41.82
CA ALA A 734 -13.00 6.95 -42.52
C ALA A 734 -13.32 8.40 -42.10
N ARG A 735 -12.32 9.29 -41.96
CA ARG A 735 -12.57 10.75 -42.00
C ARG A 735 -11.52 11.45 -42.86
N GLY A 736 -11.56 11.12 -44.14
CA GLY A 736 -11.07 11.96 -45.23
C GLY A 736 -12.19 12.08 -46.24
N ASP A 737 -12.52 13.32 -46.60
CA ASP A 737 -13.40 13.79 -47.68
C ASP A 737 -14.93 13.68 -47.47
N GLU A 738 -15.51 14.74 -46.90
CA GLU A 738 -16.55 15.59 -47.53
C GLU A 738 -16.60 16.99 -46.90
#